data_AF-A0AAU9J931-F1
#
_entry.id   AF-A0AAU9J931-F1
#
_cell.length_a   1.000
_cell.length_b   1.000
_cell.length_c   1.000
_cell.angle_alpha   90.00
_cell.angle_beta   90.00
_cell.angle_gamma   90.00
#
_symmetry.space_group_name_H-M   'P 1'
#
loop_
_entity.id
_entity.type
_entity.pdbx_description
1 polymer ?
#
loop_
_entity_poly.entity_id
_entity_poly.type
_entity_poly.pdbx_seq_one_letter_code
_entity_poly.pdbx_strand_id
1 'polypeptide(L)'
;MAYEKTSSTYDWEEVLRNIFIKYTNSGPAVSNTYMTTIKFQKMIQDAGLLDEEFTPQKVDIIFCSENRHRPHMKFEVFVNTIPRIAEVKFIDEFQNDPRETLEKLLTNHFMPLCTNMKAPHQIFHPDAIELNEDVREIIHSVISPLKDLYSTYFPWELAGNDKSAQKTNKSQSALHLFLRDFDICPQLINKSTVIKLWKDVVLFQGQFPPAQALLPNPSHEAGTHFSFSKFLYFLYMSALVGYSHDSQLNACPPPEKLLILLERMELAKENHTVHKHRPRTAKDSLLPSRDLIERIILNTEDMQTQSQMQSVSQSEQEYEISQAAQSISALNLDPLGLESLEKYLERLQRIFQAYCSYGEPMNTTRLKSSKLIKMLKDCHLLKEPKGAENFDISVNSAANGLTKVDIDLLFSKLTGNYANPTKRNGIKFGPKSHLSLQNSNSNGRMEFQQFLKALEIVAMKTYPDCLLEEAYISLIENHILQLETDWSQQRGINSLYVKTLMDMLRDEEVIEILGVVHKVMLPYYNFYADTRGYMNFTAFARFAKDFELFPDLISKAKLLRYFYTLAGIYAQTEHPEAQGSVNSAANDWRAPEQTEVEVIDQHLFVESLALIAADLSYVKNATAVQRICSLMERLSQSQGPIILGISAGNSQPTFQKSDMIKPIKQKYPNMFARARSPSKPSFSELMS
;
A
#
# COMPACT_ATOMS: atom_id res chain seq x y z
N MET A 1 55.78 -1.09 -20.12
CA MET A 1 54.43 -1.05 -19.52
C MET A 1 54.40 -2.06 -18.39
N ALA A 2 54.61 -1.61 -17.16
CA ALA A 2 54.49 -2.44 -15.97
C ALA A 2 53.02 -2.43 -15.54
N TYR A 3 52.37 -3.60 -15.57
CA TYR A 3 51.06 -3.77 -14.95
C TYR A 3 51.28 -3.87 -13.43
N GLU A 4 50.90 -2.83 -12.69
CA GLU A 4 50.71 -2.92 -11.24
C GLU A 4 49.61 -3.94 -10.97
N LYS A 5 50.00 -5.15 -10.56
CA LYS A 5 49.11 -6.15 -9.97
C LYS A 5 48.65 -5.61 -8.63
N THR A 6 47.50 -4.95 -8.58
CA THR A 6 46.77 -4.71 -7.34
C THR A 6 46.26 -6.07 -6.84
N SER A 7 47.09 -6.79 -6.08
CA SER A 7 46.63 -7.96 -5.36
C SER A 7 45.61 -7.50 -4.33
N SER A 8 44.32 -7.64 -4.62
CA SER A 8 43.27 -7.49 -3.62
C SER A 8 43.52 -8.53 -2.54
N THR A 9 44.10 -8.12 -1.42
CA THR A 9 44.25 -8.98 -0.24
C THR A 9 42.87 -9.24 0.31
N TYR A 10 42.30 -10.40 -0.01
CA TYR A 10 41.05 -10.87 0.59
C TYR A 10 41.25 -11.02 2.10
N ASP A 11 40.29 -10.55 2.90
CA ASP A 11 40.23 -10.86 4.33
C ASP A 11 39.72 -12.30 4.53
N TRP A 12 40.67 -13.25 4.51
CA TRP A 12 40.37 -14.66 4.67
C TRP A 12 39.77 -15.00 6.04
N GLU A 13 40.07 -14.22 7.08
CA GLU A 13 39.49 -14.46 8.40
C GLU A 13 37.98 -14.18 8.37
N GLU A 14 37.56 -13.09 7.72
CA GLU A 14 36.15 -12.77 7.53
C GLU A 14 35.42 -13.83 6.70
N VAL A 15 36.03 -14.29 5.60
CA VAL A 15 35.46 -15.36 4.74
C VAL A 15 35.22 -16.64 5.56
N LEU A 16 36.23 -17.08 6.31
CA LEU A 16 36.15 -18.29 7.14
C LEU A 16 35.14 -18.12 8.29
N ARG A 17 35.07 -16.92 8.89
CA ARG A 17 34.10 -16.58 9.93
C ARG A 17 32.66 -16.69 9.42
N ASN A 18 32.41 -16.18 8.21
CA ASN A 18 31.09 -16.27 7.57
C ASN A 18 30.66 -17.72 7.32
N ILE A 19 31.58 -18.56 6.83
CA ILE A 19 31.34 -19.99 6.62
C ILE A 19 31.06 -20.70 7.94
N PHE A 20 31.88 -20.43 8.96
CA PHE A 20 31.71 -21.01 10.29
C PHE A 20 30.35 -20.65 10.90
N ILE A 21 29.97 -19.37 10.89
CA ILE A 21 28.68 -18.88 11.40
C ILE A 21 27.51 -19.53 10.66
N LYS A 22 27.61 -19.71 9.35
CA LYS A 22 26.55 -20.35 8.55
C LYS A 22 26.28 -21.78 9.00
N TYR A 23 27.31 -22.61 9.09
CA TYR A 23 27.14 -24.02 9.45
C TYR A 23 26.81 -24.20 10.92
N THR A 24 27.37 -23.40 11.81
CA THR A 24 27.02 -23.43 13.24
C THR A 24 25.56 -23.04 13.48
N ASN A 25 25.02 -22.06 12.74
CA ASN A 25 23.61 -21.66 12.82
C ASN A 25 22.62 -22.57 12.08
N SER A 26 23.08 -23.52 11.26
CA SER A 26 22.19 -24.49 10.60
C SER A 26 21.63 -25.50 11.63
N GLY A 27 20.45 -25.23 12.18
CA GLY A 27 19.76 -26.14 13.10
C GLY A 27 18.68 -25.47 13.96
N PRO A 28 17.75 -26.26 14.55
CA PRO A 28 16.63 -25.74 15.34
C PRO A 28 17.04 -25.18 16.71
N ALA A 29 18.20 -25.57 17.23
CA ALA A 29 18.72 -25.11 18.51
C ALA A 29 19.56 -23.83 18.32
N VAL A 30 19.11 -22.74 18.94
CA VAL A 30 19.55 -21.35 18.71
C VAL A 30 20.97 -21.07 19.23
N SER A 31 21.57 -21.96 20.02
CA SER A 31 22.69 -21.61 20.93
C SER A 31 24.09 -22.07 20.53
N ASN A 32 24.31 -22.69 19.37
CA ASN A 32 25.62 -23.28 19.13
C ASN A 32 26.58 -22.27 18.51
N THR A 33 27.36 -21.59 19.36
CA THR A 33 28.64 -20.93 19.01
C THR A 33 29.73 -21.92 18.59
N TYR A 34 29.37 -23.18 18.32
CA TYR A 34 30.27 -24.29 18.10
C TYR A 34 29.84 -25.14 16.91
N MET A 35 30.82 -25.64 16.19
CA MET A 35 30.63 -26.56 15.07
C MET A 35 30.73 -28.00 15.57
N THR A 36 29.74 -28.84 15.23
CA THR A 36 29.80 -30.28 15.48
C THR A 36 30.48 -30.99 14.33
N THR A 37 30.97 -32.21 14.55
CA THR A 37 31.60 -33.05 13.53
C THR A 37 30.74 -33.21 12.27
N ILE A 38 29.44 -33.48 12.43
CA ILE A 38 28.49 -33.61 11.31
C ILE A 38 28.40 -32.32 10.48
N LYS A 39 28.39 -31.16 11.15
CA LYS A 39 28.33 -29.85 10.48
C LYS A 39 29.63 -29.53 9.76
N PHE A 40 30.76 -29.89 10.36
CA PHE A 40 32.09 -29.74 9.75
C PHE A 40 32.25 -30.63 8.52
N GLN A 41 31.88 -31.91 8.60
CA GLN A 41 31.87 -32.82 7.44
C GLN A 41 30.98 -32.28 6.32
N LYS A 42 29.77 -31.82 6.63
CA LYS A 42 28.88 -31.21 5.65
C LYS A 42 29.49 -29.98 4.98
N MET A 43 30.15 -29.11 5.75
CA MET A 43 30.87 -27.96 5.19
C MET A 43 31.97 -28.38 4.21
N ILE A 44 32.77 -29.40 4.56
CA ILE A 44 33.83 -29.93 3.68
C ILE A 44 33.22 -30.56 2.42
N GLN A 45 32.09 -31.24 2.54
CA GLN A 45 31.34 -31.77 1.40
C GLN A 45 30.83 -30.66 0.48
N ASP A 46 30.18 -29.65 1.04
CA ASP A 46 29.62 -28.51 0.30
C ASP A 46 30.72 -27.64 -0.34
N ALA A 47 31.95 -27.65 0.22
CA ALA A 47 33.16 -27.05 -0.36
C ALA A 47 33.72 -27.84 -1.56
N GLY A 48 33.17 -29.02 -1.86
CA GLY A 48 33.66 -29.91 -2.93
C GLY A 48 35.04 -30.51 -2.64
N LEU A 49 35.39 -30.70 -1.37
CA LEU A 49 36.70 -31.23 -0.97
C LEU A 49 36.73 -32.76 -0.82
N LEU A 50 35.58 -33.41 -0.67
CA LEU A 50 35.51 -34.87 -0.54
C LEU A 50 35.69 -35.56 -1.89
N ASP A 51 36.56 -36.57 -1.92
CA ASP A 51 36.74 -37.50 -3.04
C ASP A 51 37.18 -38.89 -2.54
N GLU A 52 37.62 -39.76 -3.44
CA GLU A 52 38.06 -41.13 -3.12
C GLU A 52 39.21 -41.16 -2.12
N GLU A 53 40.11 -40.16 -2.18
CA GLU A 53 41.28 -40.10 -1.32
C GLU A 53 41.00 -39.35 -0.02
N PHE A 54 40.20 -38.28 -0.05
CA PHE A 54 39.85 -37.45 1.10
C PHE A 54 38.43 -37.77 1.59
N THR A 55 38.33 -38.89 2.31
CA THR A 55 37.06 -39.46 2.75
C THR A 55 36.50 -38.76 4.01
N PRO A 56 35.20 -38.90 4.31
CA PRO A 56 34.58 -38.37 5.54
C PRO A 56 35.27 -38.84 6.83
N GLN A 57 35.84 -40.05 6.82
CA GLN A 57 36.58 -40.61 7.96
C GLN A 57 37.87 -39.83 8.22
N LYS A 58 38.61 -39.44 7.17
CA LYS A 58 39.79 -38.58 7.31
C LYS A 58 39.41 -37.20 7.86
N VAL A 59 38.28 -36.65 7.43
CA VAL A 59 37.74 -35.39 7.96
C VAL A 59 37.41 -35.51 9.45
N ASP A 60 36.84 -36.63 9.89
CA ASP A 60 36.56 -36.90 11.31
C ASP A 60 37.83 -37.01 12.15
N ILE A 61 38.86 -37.66 11.61
CA ILE A 61 40.16 -37.76 12.27
C ILE A 61 40.76 -36.37 12.45
N ILE A 62 40.74 -35.53 11.42
CA ILE A 62 41.22 -34.13 11.48
C ILE A 62 40.42 -33.33 12.51
N PHE A 63 39.08 -33.45 12.49
CA PHE A 63 38.23 -32.78 13.47
C PHE A 63 38.59 -33.19 14.90
N CYS A 64 38.76 -34.49 15.14
CA CYS A 64 39.06 -35.03 16.47
C CYS A 64 40.47 -34.64 16.94
N SER A 65 41.46 -34.67 16.05
CA SER A 65 42.85 -34.32 16.39
C SER A 65 42.98 -32.86 16.79
N GLU A 66 42.46 -31.95 15.96
CA GLU A 66 42.58 -30.51 16.18
C GLU A 66 41.67 -30.04 17.33
N ASN A 67 40.49 -30.64 17.47
CA ASN A 67 39.55 -30.28 18.53
C ASN A 67 39.78 -31.04 19.85
N ARG A 68 40.87 -31.81 19.97
CA ARG A 68 41.23 -32.61 21.17
C ARG A 68 40.07 -33.47 21.66
N HIS A 69 39.42 -34.19 20.74
CA HIS A 69 38.25 -35.04 20.97
C HIS A 69 37.04 -34.33 21.60
N ARG A 70 36.96 -33.00 21.54
CA ARG A 70 35.76 -32.28 21.97
C ARG A 70 34.65 -32.40 20.91
N PRO A 71 33.37 -32.52 21.30
CA PRO A 71 32.25 -32.59 20.35
C PRO A 71 31.91 -31.24 19.69
N HIS A 72 32.51 -30.15 20.19
CA HIS A 72 32.14 -28.77 19.87
C HIS A 72 33.40 -27.97 19.52
N MET A 73 33.56 -27.62 18.25
CA MET A 73 34.70 -26.88 17.73
C MET A 73 34.41 -25.37 17.76
N LYS A 74 35.32 -24.58 18.34
CA LYS A 74 35.28 -23.11 18.35
C LYS A 74 35.87 -22.54 17.05
N PHE A 75 35.61 -21.26 16.78
CA PHE A 75 36.11 -20.60 15.57
C PHE A 75 37.64 -20.61 15.47
N GLU A 76 38.36 -20.39 16.58
CA GLU A 76 39.82 -20.35 16.58
C GLU A 76 40.41 -21.73 16.23
N VAL A 77 39.78 -22.80 16.72
CA VAL A 77 40.16 -24.17 16.37
C VAL A 77 39.83 -24.48 14.91
N PHE A 78 38.69 -23.97 14.42
CA PHE A 78 38.28 -24.10 13.02
C PHE A 78 39.25 -23.46 12.03
N VAL A 79 39.79 -22.27 12.35
CA VAL A 79 40.80 -21.63 11.50
C VAL A 79 42.09 -22.46 11.47
N ASN A 80 42.48 -23.01 12.63
CA ASN A 80 43.67 -23.86 12.74
C ASN A 80 43.53 -25.22 12.04
N THR A 81 42.30 -25.72 11.81
CA THR A 81 42.08 -26.95 11.03
C THR A 81 42.31 -26.76 9.52
N ILE A 82 42.22 -25.53 8.99
CA ILE A 82 42.29 -25.30 7.53
C ILE A 82 43.65 -25.70 6.94
N PRO A 83 44.82 -25.32 7.52
CA PRO A 83 46.11 -25.81 7.04
C PRO A 83 46.23 -27.34 7.09
N ARG A 84 45.65 -27.98 8.11
CA ARG A 84 45.66 -29.44 8.23
C ARG A 84 44.84 -30.14 7.15
N ILE A 85 43.72 -29.53 6.73
CA ILE A 85 42.96 -30.00 5.57
C ILE A 85 43.82 -29.89 4.31
N ALA A 86 44.49 -28.76 4.09
CA ALA A 86 45.37 -28.59 2.92
C ALA A 86 46.49 -29.64 2.88
N GLU A 87 47.16 -29.86 4.01
CA GLU A 87 48.25 -30.84 4.14
C GLU A 87 47.79 -32.27 3.82
N VAL A 88 46.61 -32.69 4.31
CA VAL A 88 46.11 -34.05 4.10
C VAL A 88 45.47 -34.23 2.71
N LYS A 89 44.87 -33.18 2.15
CA LYS A 89 44.17 -33.22 0.88
C LYS A 89 45.11 -33.08 -0.32
N PHE A 90 46.12 -32.23 -0.20
CA PHE A 90 47.03 -31.87 -1.28
C PHE A 90 48.48 -32.16 -0.86
N ILE A 91 48.76 -33.39 -0.45
CA ILE A 91 50.03 -33.79 0.20
C ILE A 91 51.25 -33.33 -0.62
N ASP A 92 51.26 -33.62 -1.92
CA ASP A 92 52.39 -33.31 -2.80
C ASP A 92 52.55 -31.80 -3.02
N GLU A 93 51.44 -31.08 -3.26
CA GLU A 93 51.47 -29.62 -3.46
C GLU A 93 51.90 -28.91 -2.17
N PHE A 94 51.38 -29.35 -1.02
CA PHE A 94 51.64 -28.76 0.28
C PHE A 94 53.10 -28.94 0.73
N GLN A 95 53.74 -30.07 0.40
CA GLN A 95 55.16 -30.27 0.69
C GLN A 95 56.07 -29.35 -0.14
N ASN A 96 55.64 -28.99 -1.36
CA ASN A 96 56.39 -28.12 -2.25
C ASN A 96 56.20 -26.64 -1.89
N ASP A 97 54.96 -26.18 -1.76
CA ASP A 97 54.63 -24.81 -1.33
C ASP A 97 53.35 -24.80 -0.46
N PRO A 98 53.49 -24.82 0.88
CA PRO A 98 52.35 -24.79 1.79
C PRO A 98 51.49 -23.54 1.65
N ARG A 99 52.10 -22.40 1.30
CA ARG A 99 51.41 -21.11 1.23
C ARG A 99 50.52 -21.04 0.00
N GLU A 100 51.09 -21.37 -1.16
CA GLU A 100 50.35 -21.40 -2.43
C GLU A 100 49.21 -22.43 -2.35
N THR A 101 49.47 -23.60 -1.77
CA THR A 101 48.45 -24.65 -1.60
C THR A 101 47.30 -24.19 -0.70
N LEU A 102 47.60 -23.49 0.40
CA LEU A 102 46.57 -22.93 1.29
C LEU A 102 45.76 -21.83 0.59
N GLU A 103 46.40 -20.96 -0.18
CA GLU A 103 45.73 -19.92 -0.97
C GLU A 103 44.83 -20.53 -2.05
N LYS A 104 45.29 -21.59 -2.70
CA LYS A 104 44.51 -22.37 -3.67
C LYS A 104 43.29 -23.04 -3.02
N LEU A 105 43.45 -23.64 -1.83
CA LEU A 105 42.34 -24.20 -1.05
C LEU A 105 41.29 -23.12 -0.72
N LEU A 106 41.74 -21.98 -0.21
CA LEU A 106 40.86 -20.88 0.18
C LEU A 106 40.13 -20.27 -1.04
N THR A 107 40.85 -20.05 -2.13
CA THR A 107 40.32 -19.39 -3.35
C THR A 107 39.42 -20.31 -4.17
N ASN A 108 39.75 -21.60 -4.28
CA ASN A 108 39.02 -22.51 -5.17
C ASN A 108 37.88 -23.25 -4.47
N HIS A 109 37.89 -23.36 -3.14
CA HIS A 109 36.88 -24.12 -2.40
C HIS A 109 36.10 -23.26 -1.41
N PHE A 110 36.78 -22.58 -0.48
CA PHE A 110 36.09 -21.82 0.55
C PHE A 110 35.49 -20.50 0.03
N MET A 111 36.13 -19.81 -0.90
CA MET A 111 35.58 -18.59 -1.50
C MET A 111 34.30 -18.88 -2.30
N PRO A 112 34.24 -19.86 -3.23
CA PRO A 112 32.99 -20.22 -3.90
C PRO A 112 31.92 -20.67 -2.91
N LEU A 113 32.29 -21.42 -1.87
CA LEU A 113 31.36 -21.79 -0.81
C LEU A 113 30.78 -20.56 -0.11
N CYS A 114 31.62 -19.59 0.25
CA CYS A 114 31.18 -18.32 0.85
C CYS A 114 30.28 -17.52 -0.10
N THR A 115 30.64 -17.42 -1.38
CA THR A 115 29.86 -16.70 -2.41
C THR A 115 28.51 -17.38 -2.67
N ASN A 116 28.49 -18.71 -2.75
CA ASN A 116 27.26 -19.50 -2.89
C ASN A 116 26.37 -19.39 -1.64
N MET A 117 26.94 -19.14 -0.45
CA MET A 117 26.16 -18.83 0.75
C MET A 117 25.57 -17.43 0.77
N LYS A 118 26.22 -16.47 0.09
CA LYS A 118 25.73 -15.10 -0.10
C LYS A 118 24.59 -15.04 -1.15
N ALA A 119 24.45 -16.06 -1.98
CA ALA A 119 23.28 -16.25 -2.87
C ALA A 119 21.97 -16.43 -2.05
N PRO A 120 20.78 -16.23 -2.65
CA PRO A 120 19.60 -15.46 -2.19
C PRO A 120 18.83 -15.95 -0.94
N HIS A 121 19.47 -16.66 -0.01
CA HIS A 121 18.86 -17.09 1.26
C HIS A 121 19.30 -16.24 2.46
N GLN A 122 20.20 -15.27 2.27
CA GLN A 122 20.28 -14.08 3.12
C GLN A 122 19.15 -13.13 2.70
N ILE A 123 17.94 -13.44 3.17
CA ILE A 123 16.75 -12.57 3.05
C ILE A 123 17.02 -11.16 3.65
N PHE A 124 18.11 -10.99 4.40
CA PHE A 124 18.40 -9.85 5.25
C PHE A 124 19.81 -9.29 5.02
N HIS A 125 20.27 -9.17 3.77
CA HIS A 125 21.50 -8.40 3.54
C HIS A 125 21.17 -6.92 3.74
N PRO A 126 21.76 -6.21 4.73
CA PRO A 126 21.43 -4.82 5.01
C PRO A 126 21.61 -3.91 3.79
N ASP A 127 22.58 -4.21 2.93
CA ASP A 127 22.84 -3.42 1.71
C ASP A 127 21.87 -3.71 0.56
N ALA A 128 21.12 -4.82 0.60
CA ALA A 128 20.15 -5.17 -0.45
C ALA A 128 18.78 -4.52 -0.22
N ILE A 129 18.55 -3.94 0.96
CA ILE A 129 17.27 -3.37 1.32
C ILE A 129 17.34 -1.87 1.12
N GLU A 130 17.04 -1.45 -0.10
CA GLU A 130 16.81 -0.04 -0.40
C GLU A 130 15.58 0.43 0.39
N LEU A 131 15.82 1.27 1.39
CA LEU A 131 14.76 1.88 2.18
C LEU A 131 14.07 2.96 1.35
N ASN A 132 12.96 2.57 0.74
CA ASN A 132 12.04 3.45 0.04
C ASN A 132 11.64 4.64 0.95
N GLU A 133 11.66 5.86 0.41
CA GLU A 133 11.26 7.08 1.13
C GLU A 133 9.81 6.96 1.67
N ASP A 134 8.90 6.33 0.94
CA ASP A 134 7.51 6.12 1.37
C ASP A 134 7.44 5.28 2.65
N VAL A 135 8.34 4.29 2.82
CA VAL A 135 8.45 3.50 4.06
C VAL A 135 8.83 4.39 5.25
N ARG A 136 9.76 5.33 5.03
CA ARG A 136 10.19 6.27 6.08
C ARG A 136 9.06 7.22 6.43
N GLU A 137 8.38 7.78 5.44
CA GLU A 137 7.22 8.66 5.67
C GLU A 137 6.11 7.95 6.45
N ILE A 138 5.79 6.69 6.11
CA ILE A 138 4.83 5.88 6.88
C ILE A 138 5.29 5.81 8.34
N ILE A 139 6.52 5.33 8.58
CA ILE A 139 7.04 5.13 9.95
C ILE A 139 7.07 6.45 10.73
N HIS A 140 7.49 7.55 10.11
CA HIS A 140 7.55 8.86 10.74
C HIS A 140 6.16 9.36 11.14
N SER A 141 5.16 9.12 10.31
CA SER A 141 3.78 9.51 10.60
C SER A 141 3.17 8.78 11.80
N VAL A 142 3.64 7.57 12.11
CA VAL A 142 3.14 6.72 13.22
C VAL A 142 4.19 6.47 14.31
N ILE A 143 5.25 7.28 14.36
CA ILE A 143 6.39 7.00 15.24
C ILE A 143 6.06 7.10 16.72
N SER A 144 5.18 8.03 17.11
CA SER A 144 4.76 8.22 18.51
C SER A 144 4.07 6.97 19.06
N PRO A 145 2.98 6.45 18.44
CA PRO A 145 2.32 5.25 18.95
C PRO A 145 3.22 4.01 18.89
N LEU A 146 4.13 3.91 17.91
CA LEU A 146 5.14 2.84 17.88
C LEU A 146 6.14 2.94 19.03
N LYS A 147 6.56 4.15 19.40
CA LYS A 147 7.45 4.40 20.54
C LYS A 147 6.79 4.07 21.87
N ASP A 148 5.49 4.35 22.00
CA ASP A 148 4.71 3.98 23.18
C ASP A 148 4.59 2.46 23.31
N LEU A 149 4.33 1.74 22.20
CA LEU A 149 4.36 0.27 22.18
C LEU A 149 5.72 -0.27 22.58
N TYR A 150 6.79 0.27 22.01
CA TYR A 150 8.15 -0.14 22.34
C TYR A 150 8.46 0.07 23.84
N SER A 151 8.11 1.23 24.38
CA SER A 151 8.32 1.53 25.81
C SER A 151 7.50 0.61 26.72
N THR A 152 6.32 0.18 26.27
CA THR A 152 5.44 -0.73 27.00
C THR A 152 6.00 -2.16 27.03
N TYR A 153 6.46 -2.69 25.89
CA TYR A 153 6.94 -4.07 25.79
C TYR A 153 8.42 -4.24 26.20
N PHE A 154 9.23 -3.18 26.10
CA PHE A 154 10.68 -3.23 26.35
C PHE A 154 11.17 -2.19 27.37
N PRO A 155 10.54 -2.03 28.55
CA PRO A 155 10.92 -0.99 29.52
C PRO A 155 12.35 -1.12 30.04
N TRP A 156 12.91 -2.34 30.11
CA TRP A 156 14.28 -2.58 30.55
C TRP A 156 15.35 -2.21 29.50
N GLU A 157 14.98 -2.06 28.23
CA GLU A 157 15.91 -1.49 27.23
C GLU A 157 16.15 -0.01 27.54
N LEU A 158 15.12 0.69 28.02
CA LEU A 158 15.19 2.08 28.46
C LEU A 158 15.88 2.23 29.82
N ALA A 159 15.78 1.22 30.69
CA ALA A 159 16.43 1.23 32.00
C ALA A 159 17.92 0.85 31.91
N GLY A 160 18.81 1.66 32.48
CA GLY A 160 20.27 1.46 32.41
C GLY A 160 20.84 0.32 33.28
N ASN A 161 20.03 -0.34 34.11
CA ASN A 161 20.57 -1.08 35.28
C ASN A 161 20.82 -2.59 35.08
N ASP A 162 20.26 -3.22 34.05
CA ASP A 162 20.36 -4.68 33.86
C ASP A 162 21.64 -5.12 33.12
N LYS A 163 22.16 -6.31 33.45
CA LYS A 163 23.29 -6.94 32.75
C LYS A 163 22.91 -7.25 31.29
N SER A 164 23.84 -7.00 30.36
CA SER A 164 23.68 -7.17 28.90
C SER A 164 23.04 -8.50 28.46
N ALA A 165 23.54 -9.64 28.96
CA ALA A 165 23.00 -10.95 28.59
C ALA A 165 21.55 -11.17 29.08
N GLN A 166 21.21 -10.63 30.25
CA GLN A 166 19.84 -10.70 30.79
C GLN A 166 18.89 -9.83 29.98
N LYS A 167 19.32 -8.61 29.59
CA LYS A 167 18.54 -7.72 28.72
C LYS A 167 18.19 -8.38 27.40
N THR A 168 19.18 -8.98 26.72
CA THR A 168 18.98 -9.64 25.43
C THR A 168 17.91 -10.74 25.51
N ASN A 169 17.97 -11.61 26.53
CA ASN A 169 16.99 -12.68 26.72
C ASN A 169 15.60 -12.17 27.09
N LYS A 170 15.51 -11.12 27.93
CA LYS A 170 14.24 -10.46 28.26
C LYS A 170 13.62 -9.82 27.02
N SER A 171 14.40 -9.08 26.24
CA SER A 171 13.96 -8.43 24.99
C SER A 171 13.49 -9.47 23.96
N GLN A 172 14.20 -10.59 23.79
CA GLN A 172 13.75 -11.65 22.89
C GLN A 172 12.41 -12.26 23.33
N SER A 173 12.25 -12.51 24.64
CA SER A 173 11.01 -13.08 25.18
C SER A 173 9.84 -12.12 25.03
N ALA A 174 10.07 -10.83 25.26
CA ALA A 174 9.08 -9.79 25.10
C ALA A 174 8.71 -9.53 23.63
N LEU A 175 9.67 -9.66 22.71
CA LEU A 175 9.39 -9.60 21.29
C LEU A 175 8.46 -10.74 20.86
N HIS A 176 8.68 -11.97 21.35
CA HIS A 176 7.75 -13.06 21.08
C HIS A 176 6.34 -12.80 21.64
N LEU A 177 6.24 -12.20 22.82
CA LEU A 177 4.96 -11.79 23.41
C LEU A 177 4.27 -10.73 22.53
N PHE A 178 4.99 -9.67 22.17
CA PHE A 178 4.53 -8.61 21.28
C PHE A 178 4.02 -9.16 19.95
N LEU A 179 4.81 -9.98 19.25
CA LEU A 179 4.44 -10.53 17.95
C LEU A 179 3.19 -11.43 18.04
N ARG A 180 2.96 -12.08 19.19
CA ARG A 180 1.77 -12.88 19.42
C ARG A 180 0.55 -12.00 19.68
N ASP A 181 0.67 -10.99 20.53
CA ASP A 181 -0.44 -10.09 20.88
C ASP A 181 -0.91 -9.25 19.68
N PHE A 182 -0.07 -9.06 18.67
CA PHE A 182 -0.44 -8.39 17.42
C PHE A 182 -0.73 -9.34 16.25
N ASP A 183 -0.93 -10.64 16.52
CA ASP A 183 -1.19 -11.68 15.51
C ASP A 183 -0.16 -11.70 14.36
N ILE A 184 1.09 -11.33 14.62
CA ILE A 184 2.19 -11.38 13.65
C ILE A 184 2.82 -12.78 13.66
N CYS A 185 3.00 -13.39 14.82
CA CYS A 185 3.51 -14.77 14.95
C CYS A 185 2.51 -15.62 15.74
N PRO A 186 2.09 -16.80 15.23
CA PRO A 186 2.64 -17.51 14.07
C PRO A 186 1.95 -17.20 12.73
N GLN A 187 0.94 -16.31 12.70
CA GLN A 187 0.07 -16.18 11.53
C GLN A 187 0.75 -15.57 10.30
N LEU A 188 1.53 -14.49 10.47
CA LEU A 188 2.21 -13.81 9.37
C LEU A 188 3.63 -14.34 9.16
N ILE A 189 4.40 -14.50 10.25
CA ILE A 189 5.73 -15.10 10.24
C ILE A 189 5.84 -16.22 11.26
N ASN A 190 6.56 -17.28 10.89
CA ASN A 190 6.79 -18.42 11.79
C ASN A 190 7.90 -18.12 12.82
N LYS A 191 7.95 -18.95 13.88
CA LYS A 191 8.93 -18.79 14.98
C LYS A 191 10.39 -18.88 14.50
N SER A 192 10.69 -19.71 13.51
CA SER A 192 12.05 -19.82 12.96
C SER A 192 12.49 -18.54 12.26
N THR A 193 11.60 -17.89 11.52
CA THR A 193 11.84 -16.60 10.86
C THR A 193 12.07 -15.50 11.88
N VAL A 194 11.28 -15.46 12.97
CA VAL A 194 11.48 -14.51 14.08
C VAL A 194 12.86 -14.67 14.71
N ILE A 195 13.29 -15.90 14.97
CA ILE A 195 14.62 -16.18 15.54
C ILE A 195 15.72 -15.75 14.57
N LYS A 196 15.55 -15.99 13.27
CA LYS A 196 16.51 -15.57 12.24
C LYS A 196 16.62 -14.05 12.18
N LEU A 197 15.49 -13.34 12.08
CA LEU A 197 15.41 -11.89 12.16
C LEU A 197 16.05 -11.32 13.42
N TRP A 198 15.80 -11.95 14.57
CA TRP A 198 16.39 -11.53 15.85
C TRP A 198 17.92 -11.62 15.80
N LYS A 199 18.46 -12.71 15.25
CA LYS A 199 19.91 -12.85 15.07
C LYS A 199 20.45 -11.77 14.14
N ASP A 200 19.79 -11.55 13.01
CA ASP A 200 20.25 -10.63 11.97
C ASP A 200 20.12 -9.16 12.38
N VAL A 201 19.20 -8.80 13.29
CA VAL A 201 19.00 -7.41 13.75
C VAL A 201 19.69 -7.12 15.08
N VAL A 202 19.64 -8.06 16.02
CA VAL A 202 20.04 -7.81 17.42
C VAL A 202 21.47 -8.25 17.71
N LEU A 203 21.96 -9.34 17.10
CA LEU A 203 23.33 -9.80 17.35
C LEU A 203 24.39 -8.91 16.68
N PHE A 204 24.02 -8.05 15.74
CA PHE A 204 24.87 -6.93 15.34
C PHE A 204 25.00 -5.94 16.51
N GLN A 205 26.09 -6.08 17.27
CA GLN A 205 26.44 -5.20 18.37
C GLN A 205 26.95 -3.87 17.81
N GLY A 206 26.31 -2.76 18.21
CA GLY A 206 26.68 -1.42 17.77
C GLY A 206 25.56 -0.70 17.00
N GLN A 207 25.94 0.38 16.31
CA GLN A 207 25.04 1.09 15.41
C GLN A 207 24.68 0.18 14.23
N PHE A 208 23.40 0.14 13.88
CA PHE A 208 22.90 -0.61 12.73
C PHE A 208 22.32 0.41 11.74
N PRO A 209 23.16 0.94 10.81
CA PRO A 209 22.79 2.06 9.96
C PRO A 209 21.45 1.90 9.21
N PRO A 210 21.10 0.71 8.67
CA PRO A 210 19.80 0.53 8.01
C PRO A 210 18.61 0.80 8.94
N ALA A 211 18.69 0.39 10.21
CA ALA A 211 17.64 0.70 11.17
C ALA A 211 17.60 2.19 11.54
N GLN A 212 18.77 2.82 11.66
CA GLN A 212 18.85 4.25 12.02
C GLN A 212 18.26 5.14 10.93
N ALA A 213 18.35 4.74 9.66
CA ALA A 213 17.73 5.44 8.53
C ALA A 213 16.19 5.52 8.62
N LEU A 214 15.55 4.66 9.42
CA LEU A 214 14.09 4.71 9.65
C LEU A 214 13.68 5.78 10.66
N LEU A 215 14.62 6.33 11.43
CA LEU A 215 14.31 7.37 12.42
C LEU A 215 14.22 8.75 11.74
N PRO A 216 13.27 9.62 12.14
CA PRO A 216 13.19 10.99 11.65
C PRO A 216 14.35 11.84 12.15
N ASN A 217 14.86 11.51 13.34
CA ASN A 217 16.09 12.09 13.87
C ASN A 217 16.79 11.08 14.82
N PRO A 218 18.11 11.25 15.05
CA PRO A 218 18.85 10.38 15.98
C PRO A 218 18.38 10.47 17.44
N SER A 219 17.70 11.55 17.87
CA SER A 219 17.23 11.70 19.25
C SER A 219 16.01 10.84 19.59
N HIS A 220 15.37 10.23 18.58
CA HIS A 220 14.35 9.21 18.80
C HIS A 220 14.93 7.84 19.17
N GLU A 221 16.24 7.62 18.98
CA GLU A 221 16.89 6.38 19.36
C GLU A 221 16.76 6.14 20.87
N ALA A 222 16.37 4.93 21.23
CA ALA A 222 16.17 4.54 22.62
C ALA A 222 16.42 3.04 22.79
N GLY A 223 16.93 2.62 23.94
CA GLY A 223 17.29 1.22 24.18
C GLY A 223 18.78 0.94 24.00
N THR A 224 19.20 -0.27 24.40
CA THR A 224 20.62 -0.64 24.42
C THR A 224 20.97 -1.76 23.45
N HIS A 225 20.25 -2.89 23.51
CA HIS A 225 20.56 -4.07 22.70
C HIS A 225 19.58 -4.18 21.53
N PHE A 226 18.29 -4.22 21.86
CA PHE A 226 17.21 -4.15 20.89
C PHE A 226 16.63 -2.75 20.87
N SER A 227 17.37 -1.79 20.30
CA SER A 227 17.00 -0.38 20.28
C SER A 227 15.72 -0.10 19.47
N PHE A 228 15.18 1.12 19.61
CA PHE A 228 13.94 1.51 18.97
C PHE A 228 14.05 1.47 17.44
N SER A 229 15.17 1.93 16.87
CA SER A 229 15.41 1.77 15.43
C SER A 229 15.39 0.30 15.00
N LYS A 230 16.06 -0.58 15.77
CA LYS A 230 16.06 -2.03 15.52
C LYS A 230 14.66 -2.63 15.60
N PHE A 231 13.81 -2.14 16.52
CA PHE A 231 12.40 -2.53 16.59
C PHE A 231 11.61 -2.10 15.33
N LEU A 232 11.77 -0.86 14.88
CA LEU A 232 11.12 -0.37 13.64
C LEU A 232 11.55 -1.19 12.42
N TYR A 233 12.86 -1.44 12.31
CA TYR A 233 13.41 -2.28 11.25
C TYR A 233 12.88 -3.73 11.34
N PHE A 234 12.76 -4.28 12.55
CA PHE A 234 12.19 -5.61 12.75
C PHE A 234 10.74 -5.69 12.26
N LEU A 235 9.91 -4.67 12.53
CA LEU A 235 8.54 -4.59 12.02
C LEU A 235 8.52 -4.54 10.49
N TYR A 236 9.32 -3.66 9.90
CA TYR A 236 9.44 -3.56 8.44
C TYR A 236 9.85 -4.89 7.81
N MET A 237 10.86 -5.56 8.34
CA MET A 237 11.28 -6.87 7.86
C MET A 237 10.22 -7.95 8.07
N SER A 238 9.45 -7.87 9.16
CA SER A 238 8.33 -8.79 9.39
C SER A 238 7.25 -8.63 8.32
N ALA A 239 6.96 -7.41 7.88
CA ALA A 239 6.04 -7.15 6.77
C ALA A 239 6.57 -7.74 5.45
N LEU A 240 7.83 -7.46 5.10
CA LEU A 240 8.42 -7.94 3.86
C LEU A 240 8.43 -9.46 3.76
N VAL A 241 8.90 -10.11 4.82
CA VAL A 241 9.05 -11.57 4.84
C VAL A 241 7.70 -12.25 4.97
N GLY A 242 6.84 -11.74 5.84
CA GLY A 242 5.50 -12.28 6.08
C GLY A 242 4.67 -12.33 4.81
N TYR A 243 4.68 -11.25 4.03
CA TYR A 243 3.91 -11.16 2.80
C TYR A 243 4.65 -11.67 1.54
N SER A 244 5.93 -12.06 1.64
CA SER A 244 6.69 -12.60 0.49
C SER A 244 6.19 -13.97 0.00
N HIS A 245 5.56 -14.74 0.88
CA HIS A 245 4.98 -16.05 0.54
C HIS A 245 3.48 -15.98 0.25
N ASP A 246 2.86 -14.83 0.49
CA ASP A 246 1.45 -14.62 0.20
C ASP A 246 1.24 -14.44 -1.30
N SER A 247 0.41 -15.29 -1.92
CA SER A 247 0.20 -15.25 -3.37
C SER A 247 -0.38 -13.93 -3.88
N GLN A 248 -1.12 -13.19 -3.05
CA GLN A 248 -1.64 -11.88 -3.43
C GLN A 248 -0.67 -10.77 -3.09
N LEU A 249 -0.17 -10.77 -1.85
CA LEU A 249 0.57 -9.66 -1.31
C LEU A 249 2.05 -9.72 -1.66
N ASN A 250 2.56 -10.82 -2.22
CA ASN A 250 3.96 -10.90 -2.64
C ASN A 250 4.30 -9.84 -3.70
N ALA A 251 3.37 -9.56 -4.62
CA ALA A 251 3.55 -8.54 -5.65
C ALA A 251 3.40 -7.09 -5.15
N CYS A 252 2.83 -6.89 -3.95
CA CYS A 252 2.72 -5.56 -3.35
C CYS A 252 4.11 -4.98 -3.05
N PRO A 253 4.31 -3.66 -3.25
CA PRO A 253 5.56 -3.01 -2.94
C PRO A 253 5.80 -2.99 -1.42
N PRO A 254 7.05 -2.73 -0.98
CA PRO A 254 7.41 -2.59 0.42
C PRO A 254 6.54 -1.64 1.27
N PRO A 255 6.19 -0.42 0.81
CA PRO A 255 5.37 0.51 1.61
C PRO A 255 3.96 -0.04 1.88
N GLU A 256 3.33 -0.66 0.88
CA GLU A 256 2.00 -1.25 1.03
C GLU A 256 2.01 -2.44 2.00
N LYS A 257 3.01 -3.32 1.89
CA LYS A 257 3.21 -4.42 2.85
C LYS A 257 3.31 -3.91 4.29
N LEU A 258 4.02 -2.80 4.51
CA LEU A 258 4.13 -2.18 5.83
C LEU A 258 2.78 -1.60 6.30
N LEU A 259 2.04 -0.91 5.44
CA LEU A 259 0.70 -0.40 5.77
C LEU A 259 -0.25 -1.52 6.19
N ILE A 260 -0.25 -2.65 5.48
CA ILE A 260 -1.07 -3.82 5.81
C ILE A 260 -0.66 -4.40 7.17
N LEU A 261 0.64 -4.46 7.48
CA LEU A 261 1.11 -4.89 8.81
C LEU A 261 0.61 -3.93 9.91
N LEU A 262 0.71 -2.62 9.71
CA LEU A 262 0.26 -1.63 10.69
C LEU A 262 -1.27 -1.67 10.89
N GLU A 263 -2.04 -1.88 9.82
CA GLU A 263 -3.48 -2.08 9.89
C GLU A 263 -3.83 -3.33 10.70
N ARG A 264 -3.14 -4.45 10.43
CA ARG A 264 -3.28 -5.68 11.20
C ARG A 264 -2.98 -5.45 12.69
N MET A 265 -1.93 -4.70 13.00
CA MET A 265 -1.58 -4.37 14.38
C MET A 265 -2.66 -3.49 15.05
N GLU A 266 -3.22 -2.51 14.34
CA GLU A 266 -4.28 -1.63 14.84
C GLU A 266 -5.55 -2.42 15.20
N LEU A 267 -5.90 -3.41 14.37
CA LEU A 267 -7.04 -4.32 14.60
C LEU A 267 -6.78 -5.24 15.80
N ALA A 268 -5.60 -5.84 15.90
CA ALA A 268 -5.27 -6.71 17.03
C ALA A 268 -5.23 -5.94 18.37
N LYS A 269 -4.80 -4.68 18.36
CA LYS A 269 -4.78 -3.79 19.53
C LYS A 269 -6.16 -3.66 20.19
N GLU A 270 -7.25 -3.68 19.40
CA GLU A 270 -8.63 -3.62 19.92
C GLU A 270 -8.96 -4.77 20.86
N ASN A 271 -8.32 -5.93 20.68
CA ASN A 271 -8.55 -7.11 21.50
C ASN A 271 -7.80 -7.05 22.84
N HIS A 272 -6.69 -6.30 22.92
CA HIS A 272 -5.76 -6.35 24.06
C HIS A 272 -5.81 -5.16 25.01
N THR A 273 -6.29 -3.98 24.58
CA THR A 273 -6.32 -2.83 25.49
C THR A 273 -7.48 -2.93 26.48
N VAL A 274 -7.14 -3.10 27.77
CA VAL A 274 -8.09 -3.06 28.91
C VAL A 274 -8.81 -1.71 29.01
N HIS A 275 -8.26 -0.65 28.42
CA HIS A 275 -8.87 0.68 28.35
C HIS A 275 -9.94 0.78 27.26
N LYS A 276 -11.04 0.03 27.39
CA LYS A 276 -12.19 0.05 26.47
C LYS A 276 -12.95 1.39 26.43
N HIS A 277 -12.59 2.38 27.25
CA HIS A 277 -13.41 3.57 27.47
C HIS A 277 -12.77 4.91 27.06
N ARG A 278 -11.53 4.93 26.59
CA ARG A 278 -10.94 6.18 26.07
C ARG A 278 -11.17 6.27 24.56
N PRO A 279 -11.81 7.33 24.04
CA PRO A 279 -11.92 7.52 22.60
C PRO A 279 -10.51 7.61 21.98
N ARG A 280 -10.25 6.80 20.95
CA ARG A 280 -8.98 6.80 20.24
C ARG A 280 -8.78 8.17 19.60
N THR A 281 -7.63 8.79 19.87
CA THR A 281 -7.23 10.00 19.16
C THR A 281 -6.36 9.61 17.97
N ALA A 282 -6.22 10.50 16.98
CA ALA A 282 -5.30 10.29 15.86
C ALA A 282 -3.84 10.02 16.31
N LYS A 283 -3.47 10.43 17.53
CA LYS A 283 -2.14 10.17 18.13
C LYS A 283 -1.95 8.72 18.59
N ASP A 284 -3.04 7.99 18.83
CA ASP A 284 -3.01 6.60 19.31
C ASP A 284 -3.07 5.57 18.17
N SER A 285 -3.33 6.03 16.95
CA SER A 285 -3.51 5.24 15.73
C SER A 285 -2.17 4.76 15.17
N LEU A 286 -2.04 3.46 14.92
CA LEU A 286 -0.91 2.89 14.19
C LEU A 286 -1.03 3.09 12.67
N LEU A 287 -2.16 3.63 12.20
CA LEU A 287 -2.35 3.98 10.80
C LEU A 287 -1.95 5.43 10.53
N PRO A 288 -1.23 5.70 9.42
CA PRO A 288 -0.97 7.05 8.96
C PRO A 288 -2.24 7.84 8.64
N SER A 289 -2.08 9.15 8.42
CA SER A 289 -3.16 9.98 7.88
C SER A 289 -3.64 9.44 6.53
N ARG A 290 -4.95 9.56 6.27
CA ARG A 290 -5.59 9.13 5.02
C ARG A 290 -4.90 9.68 3.77
N ASP A 291 -4.50 10.96 3.79
CA ASP A 291 -3.81 11.61 2.68
C ASP A 291 -2.48 10.92 2.32
N LEU A 292 -1.74 10.44 3.33
CA LEU A 292 -0.49 9.70 3.13
C LEU A 292 -0.76 8.32 2.54
N ILE A 293 -1.77 7.61 3.06
CA ILE A 293 -2.16 6.28 2.56
C ILE A 293 -2.56 6.37 1.09
N GLU A 294 -3.41 7.34 0.75
CA GLU A 294 -3.83 7.58 -0.63
C GLU A 294 -2.62 7.90 -1.51
N ARG A 295 -1.71 8.79 -1.09
CA ARG A 295 -0.49 9.11 -1.86
C ARG A 295 0.36 7.87 -2.16
N ILE A 296 0.58 6.99 -1.19
CA ILE A 296 1.46 5.82 -1.33
C ILE A 296 0.83 4.75 -2.22
N ILE A 297 -0.47 4.50 -2.06
CA ILE A 297 -1.19 3.55 -2.91
C ILE A 297 -1.19 4.05 -4.36
N LEU A 298 -1.40 5.36 -4.57
CA LEU A 298 -1.39 5.97 -5.89
C LEU A 298 -0.02 5.87 -6.59
N ASN A 299 1.08 6.21 -5.90
CA ASN A 299 2.42 6.16 -6.48
C ASN A 299 2.86 4.74 -6.89
N THR A 300 2.28 3.70 -6.28
CA THR A 300 2.63 2.31 -6.55
C THR A 300 2.06 1.79 -7.87
N GLU A 301 0.83 2.18 -8.21
CA GLU A 301 0.11 1.67 -9.38
C GLU A 301 0.73 2.16 -10.71
N ASP A 302 1.45 3.29 -10.67
CA ASP A 302 2.12 3.91 -11.82
C ASP A 302 3.24 3.05 -12.44
N MET A 303 3.99 2.29 -11.62
CA MET A 303 5.13 1.50 -12.13
C MET A 303 4.73 0.21 -12.85
N GLN A 304 3.56 -0.36 -12.56
CA GLN A 304 3.14 -1.65 -13.14
C GLN A 304 2.34 -1.50 -14.44
N THR A 305 1.69 -0.35 -14.64
CA THR A 305 0.66 -0.21 -15.69
C THR A 305 1.20 0.41 -17.00
N GLN A 306 2.41 0.98 -17.02
CA GLN A 306 2.98 1.61 -18.23
C GLN A 306 3.34 0.64 -19.37
N SER A 307 3.28 -0.69 -19.19
CA SER A 307 3.66 -1.67 -20.24
C SER A 307 2.50 -2.20 -21.10
N GLN A 308 1.25 -1.85 -20.80
CA GLN A 308 0.09 -2.27 -21.57
C GLN A 308 -0.92 -1.13 -21.58
N MET A 309 -1.22 -0.54 -22.75
CA MET A 309 -2.46 0.17 -23.12
C MET A 309 -2.19 1.44 -23.95
N GLN A 310 -2.16 1.25 -25.27
CA GLN A 310 -2.52 2.27 -26.26
C GLN A 310 -3.62 1.67 -27.16
N SER A 311 -4.89 1.94 -26.85
CA SER A 311 -6.06 2.00 -27.78
C SER A 311 -7.37 1.91 -26.98
N VAL A 312 -8.46 2.47 -27.56
CA VAL A 312 -9.87 2.50 -27.08
C VAL A 312 -10.19 3.74 -26.21
N SER A 313 -11.18 4.61 -26.45
CA SER A 313 -12.42 4.64 -27.30
C SER A 313 -12.88 6.11 -27.50
N GLN A 314 -13.36 6.48 -28.69
CA GLN A 314 -13.72 7.87 -29.09
C GLN A 314 -15.23 8.24 -28.96
N SER A 315 -16.13 7.32 -28.62
CA SER A 315 -17.58 7.53 -28.81
C SER A 315 -18.32 8.25 -27.67
N GLU A 316 -17.76 8.34 -26.47
CA GLU A 316 -18.37 9.10 -25.35
C GLU A 316 -17.99 10.59 -25.36
N GLN A 317 -16.94 10.97 -26.09
CA GLN A 317 -16.46 12.35 -26.14
C GLN A 317 -17.40 13.30 -26.90
N GLU A 318 -18.09 12.84 -27.95
CA GLU A 318 -18.89 13.74 -28.81
C GLU A 318 -20.10 14.36 -28.11
N TYR A 319 -20.74 13.68 -27.16
CA TYR A 319 -21.91 14.24 -26.45
C TYR A 319 -21.51 15.33 -25.45
N GLU A 320 -20.39 15.16 -24.76
CA GLU A 320 -19.89 16.13 -23.79
C GLU A 320 -19.38 17.41 -24.46
N ILE A 321 -18.79 17.31 -25.66
CA ILE A 321 -18.33 18.47 -26.44
C ILE A 321 -19.48 19.45 -26.76
N SER A 322 -20.69 18.94 -27.04
CA SER A 322 -21.84 19.80 -27.36
C SER A 322 -22.33 20.65 -26.18
N GLN A 323 -22.24 20.14 -24.94
CA GLN A 323 -22.62 20.91 -23.74
C GLN A 323 -21.57 21.95 -23.39
N ALA A 324 -20.31 21.64 -23.64
CA ALA A 324 -19.22 22.57 -23.41
C ALA A 324 -19.29 23.78 -24.35
N ALA A 325 -19.74 23.61 -25.60
CA ALA A 325 -19.96 24.71 -26.54
C ALA A 325 -21.00 25.75 -26.04
N GLN A 326 -22.05 25.32 -25.33
CA GLN A 326 -23.05 26.24 -24.76
C GLN A 326 -22.46 27.08 -23.60
N SER A 327 -21.49 26.51 -22.88
CA SER A 327 -20.84 27.16 -21.73
C SER A 327 -19.99 28.37 -22.14
N ILE A 328 -19.52 28.40 -23.39
CA ILE A 328 -18.65 29.45 -23.95
C ILE A 328 -19.34 30.83 -23.96
N SER A 329 -20.66 30.87 -24.13
CA SER A 329 -21.43 32.11 -24.29
C SER A 329 -21.40 33.07 -23.08
N ALA A 330 -20.93 32.62 -21.92
CA ALA A 330 -20.81 33.45 -20.70
C ALA A 330 -19.42 34.12 -20.51
N LEU A 331 -18.47 33.83 -21.40
CA LEU A 331 -17.14 34.44 -21.37
C LEU A 331 -17.16 35.80 -22.07
N ASN A 332 -16.38 36.75 -21.56
CA ASN A 332 -16.27 38.08 -22.15
C ASN A 332 -15.15 38.16 -23.20
N LEU A 333 -14.96 37.09 -23.97
CA LEU A 333 -13.93 37.03 -25.01
C LEU A 333 -14.50 37.54 -26.33
N ASP A 334 -13.68 38.20 -27.12
CA ASP A 334 -14.01 38.51 -28.51
C ASP A 334 -14.12 37.22 -29.37
N PRO A 335 -14.65 37.30 -30.61
CA PRO A 335 -14.81 36.12 -31.46
C PRO A 335 -13.51 35.35 -31.75
N LEU A 336 -12.35 36.05 -31.79
CA LEU A 336 -11.04 35.44 -32.04
C LEU A 336 -10.53 34.67 -30.82
N GLY A 337 -10.74 35.22 -29.62
CA GLY A 337 -10.47 34.56 -28.36
C GLY A 337 -11.34 33.32 -28.17
N LEU A 338 -12.61 33.37 -28.59
CA LEU A 338 -13.51 32.23 -28.58
C LEU A 338 -13.05 31.10 -29.52
N GLU A 339 -12.67 31.42 -30.75
CA GLU A 339 -12.13 30.45 -31.71
C GLU A 339 -10.83 29.81 -31.18
N SER A 340 -10.00 30.59 -30.48
CA SER A 340 -8.77 30.08 -29.86
C SER A 340 -9.05 29.18 -28.65
N LEU A 341 -10.04 29.52 -27.82
CA LEU A 341 -10.47 28.70 -26.69
C LEU A 341 -11.06 27.36 -27.12
N GLU A 342 -11.83 27.34 -28.21
CA GLU A 342 -12.48 26.11 -28.71
C GLU A 342 -11.44 25.00 -28.99
N LYS A 343 -10.22 25.36 -29.42
CA LYS A 343 -9.09 24.43 -29.62
C LYS A 343 -8.61 23.74 -28.33
N TYR A 344 -8.85 24.35 -27.17
CA TYR A 344 -8.37 23.87 -25.87
C TYR A 344 -9.48 23.32 -24.97
N LEU A 345 -10.74 23.51 -25.37
CA LEU A 345 -11.88 23.29 -24.49
C LEU A 345 -12.00 21.83 -24.01
N GLU A 346 -11.75 20.85 -24.89
CA GLU A 346 -11.74 19.43 -24.52
C GLU A 346 -10.65 19.11 -23.49
N ARG A 347 -9.45 19.68 -23.67
CA ARG A 347 -8.31 19.49 -22.76
C ARG A 347 -8.59 20.15 -21.41
N LEU A 348 -9.16 21.35 -21.41
CA LEU A 348 -9.58 22.06 -20.20
C LEU A 348 -10.68 21.31 -19.45
N GLN A 349 -11.63 20.69 -20.17
CA GLN A 349 -12.67 19.87 -19.56
C GLN A 349 -12.08 18.63 -18.88
N ARG A 350 -11.11 17.96 -19.52
CA ARG A 350 -10.38 16.86 -18.89
C ARG A 350 -9.63 17.30 -17.63
N ILE A 351 -8.95 18.47 -17.68
CA ILE A 351 -8.30 19.08 -16.52
C ILE A 351 -9.31 19.43 -15.41
N PHE A 352 -10.46 19.97 -15.76
CA PHE A 352 -11.50 20.25 -14.77
C PHE A 352 -12.02 18.97 -14.12
N GLN A 353 -12.41 17.98 -14.92
CA GLN A 353 -13.02 16.73 -14.47
C GLN A 353 -12.10 15.97 -13.52
N ALA A 354 -10.81 15.87 -13.82
CA ALA A 354 -9.95 15.11 -12.93
C ALA A 354 -9.60 15.87 -11.62
N TYR A 355 -9.69 17.21 -11.56
CA TYR A 355 -9.59 17.96 -10.31
C TYR A 355 -10.90 17.89 -9.53
N CYS A 356 -12.05 17.83 -10.20
CA CYS A 356 -13.32 17.45 -9.57
C CYS A 356 -13.20 16.06 -8.93
N SER A 357 -12.56 15.11 -9.60
CA SER A 357 -12.44 13.73 -9.13
C SER A 357 -11.41 13.54 -8.01
N TYR A 358 -10.59 14.56 -7.73
CA TYR A 358 -9.54 14.54 -6.72
C TYR A 358 -10.10 14.13 -5.35
N GLY A 359 -9.73 12.97 -4.83
CA GLY A 359 -10.24 12.44 -3.55
C GLY A 359 -11.74 12.10 -3.53
N GLU A 360 -12.43 12.24 -4.67
CA GLU A 360 -13.86 11.96 -4.87
C GLU A 360 -14.05 11.42 -6.29
N PRO A 361 -13.65 10.17 -6.61
CA PRO A 361 -13.48 9.69 -7.99
C PRO A 361 -14.73 9.80 -8.86
N MET A 362 -15.92 9.82 -8.25
CA MET A 362 -17.20 9.94 -8.95
C MET A 362 -17.64 11.37 -9.25
N ASN A 363 -16.98 12.36 -8.67
CA ASN A 363 -17.29 13.76 -8.92
C ASN A 363 -16.50 14.23 -10.13
N THR A 364 -17.09 14.23 -11.32
CA THR A 364 -16.45 14.77 -12.54
C THR A 364 -16.97 16.17 -12.89
N THR A 365 -18.07 16.61 -12.29
CA THR A 365 -18.81 17.79 -12.75
C THR A 365 -18.68 19.02 -11.86
N ARG A 366 -18.23 18.86 -10.60
CA ARG A 366 -18.30 19.93 -9.60
C ARG A 366 -17.00 20.11 -8.80
N LEU A 367 -16.34 21.24 -8.99
CA LEU A 367 -15.06 21.56 -8.36
C LEU A 367 -15.27 22.29 -7.02
N LYS A 368 -14.61 21.83 -5.95
CA LYS A 368 -14.59 22.54 -4.65
C LYS A 368 -13.51 23.64 -4.63
N SER A 369 -13.64 24.66 -3.77
CA SER A 369 -12.63 25.74 -3.65
C SER A 369 -11.23 25.20 -3.36
N SER A 370 -11.12 24.23 -2.45
CA SER A 370 -9.85 23.59 -2.11
C SER A 370 -9.19 22.90 -3.30
N LYS A 371 -9.98 22.35 -4.24
CA LYS A 371 -9.50 21.69 -5.45
C LYS A 371 -9.05 22.71 -6.50
N LEU A 372 -9.77 23.83 -6.65
CA LEU A 372 -9.34 24.95 -7.50
C LEU A 372 -8.02 25.58 -7.00
N ILE A 373 -7.92 25.83 -5.69
CA ILE A 373 -6.69 26.32 -5.06
C ILE A 373 -5.55 25.34 -5.30
N LYS A 374 -5.79 24.05 -5.13
CA LYS A 374 -4.78 23.03 -5.41
C LYS A 374 -4.35 23.06 -6.89
N MET A 375 -5.29 23.11 -7.83
CA MET A 375 -4.98 23.19 -9.27
C MET A 375 -4.10 24.40 -9.60
N LEU A 376 -4.46 25.58 -9.12
CA LEU A 376 -3.69 26.80 -9.36
C LEU A 376 -2.32 26.77 -8.66
N LYS A 377 -2.20 26.03 -7.56
CA LYS A 377 -0.92 25.79 -6.89
C LYS A 377 -0.03 24.85 -7.72
N ASP A 378 -0.62 23.78 -8.23
CA ASP A 378 0.05 22.81 -9.10
C ASP A 378 0.50 23.48 -10.43
N CYS A 379 -0.22 24.52 -10.90
CA CYS A 379 0.18 25.39 -12.03
C CYS A 379 1.26 26.43 -11.69
N HIS A 380 1.73 26.48 -10.45
CA HIS A 380 2.63 27.52 -9.93
C HIS A 380 2.09 28.95 -10.01
N LEU A 381 0.76 29.13 -10.05
CA LEU A 381 0.10 30.45 -10.09
C LEU A 381 -0.17 31.04 -8.70
N LEU A 382 -0.26 30.18 -7.68
CA LEU A 382 -0.44 30.58 -6.28
C LEU A 382 0.90 30.70 -5.57
N LYS A 383 1.14 31.87 -4.95
CA LYS A 383 2.29 32.05 -4.06
C LYS A 383 2.10 31.23 -2.79
N GLU A 384 3.00 30.29 -2.54
CA GLU A 384 3.05 29.65 -1.23
C GLU A 384 3.42 30.69 -0.18
N PRO A 385 2.70 30.74 0.96
CA PRO A 385 3.18 31.49 2.11
C PRO A 385 4.47 30.79 2.54
N LYS A 386 5.63 31.36 2.16
CA LYS A 386 6.91 30.92 2.71
C LYS A 386 6.74 30.92 4.23
N GLY A 387 6.90 29.75 4.84
CA GLY A 387 6.86 29.61 6.30
C GLY A 387 7.77 30.65 6.93
N ALA A 388 7.47 31.03 8.17
CA ALA A 388 7.99 32.19 8.91
C ALA A 388 9.52 32.23 9.17
N GLU A 389 10.33 31.78 8.23
CA GLU A 389 11.78 31.84 8.26
C GLU A 389 12.24 33.16 7.63
N ASN A 390 12.60 34.08 8.52
CA ASN A 390 13.27 35.36 8.30
C ASN A 390 12.43 36.48 7.62
N PHE A 391 11.87 37.30 8.51
CA PHE A 391 11.15 38.55 8.26
C PHE A 391 12.12 39.65 7.81
N ASP A 392 12.76 39.49 6.66
CA ASP A 392 13.57 40.56 6.07
C ASP A 392 12.67 41.45 5.19
N ILE A 393 12.32 42.61 5.76
CA ILE A 393 11.40 43.61 5.22
C ILE A 393 12.12 44.35 4.07
N SER A 394 12.21 43.72 2.89
CA SER A 394 12.54 44.43 1.66
C SER A 394 11.27 44.60 0.81
N VAL A 395 10.81 45.84 0.71
CA VAL A 395 9.46 46.27 0.34
C VAL A 395 9.19 46.30 -1.18
N ASN A 396 10.13 45.89 -2.03
CA ASN A 396 10.11 46.31 -3.44
C ASN A 396 9.88 45.21 -4.49
N SER A 397 9.02 44.24 -4.21
CA SER A 397 8.50 43.38 -5.28
C SER A 397 6.99 43.28 -5.17
N ALA A 398 6.31 44.30 -5.70
CA ALA A 398 4.89 44.29 -6.06
C ALA A 398 4.63 43.30 -7.22
N ALA A 399 5.10 42.07 -7.07
CA ALA A 399 4.89 41.00 -8.04
C ALA A 399 3.42 40.59 -7.94
N ASN A 400 2.66 40.84 -9.00
CA ASN A 400 1.25 40.53 -9.23
C ASN A 400 0.96 39.02 -9.12
N GLY A 401 1.00 38.46 -7.92
CA GLY A 401 0.72 37.05 -7.67
C GLY A 401 -0.63 36.85 -7.02
N LEU A 402 -1.36 35.82 -7.44
CA LEU A 402 -2.61 35.43 -6.82
C LEU A 402 -2.36 34.88 -5.42
N THR A 403 -3.15 35.36 -4.46
CA THR A 403 -3.16 34.81 -3.10
C THR A 403 -4.29 33.79 -2.95
N LYS A 404 -4.19 32.91 -1.94
CA LYS A 404 -5.27 31.99 -1.59
C LYS A 404 -6.60 32.73 -1.36
N VAL A 405 -6.54 33.90 -0.70
CA VAL A 405 -7.71 34.73 -0.39
C VAL A 405 -8.36 35.25 -1.67
N ASP A 406 -7.56 35.66 -2.66
CA ASP A 406 -8.09 36.07 -3.97
C ASP A 406 -8.91 34.96 -4.64
N ILE A 407 -8.41 33.72 -4.58
CA ILE A 407 -9.06 32.56 -5.18
C ILE A 407 -10.33 32.16 -4.41
N ASP A 408 -10.30 32.18 -3.08
CA ASP A 408 -11.50 31.91 -2.28
C ASP A 408 -12.60 32.97 -2.52
N LEU A 409 -12.24 34.25 -2.66
CA LEU A 409 -13.17 35.33 -3.01
C LEU A 409 -13.72 35.16 -4.43
N LEU A 410 -12.86 34.83 -5.38
CA LEU A 410 -13.24 34.53 -6.76
C LEU A 410 -14.22 33.36 -6.82
N PHE A 411 -13.88 32.25 -6.18
CA PHE A 411 -14.72 31.07 -6.11
C PHE A 411 -16.09 31.40 -5.51
N SER A 412 -16.10 32.07 -4.36
CA SER A 412 -17.34 32.44 -3.67
C SER A 412 -18.21 33.42 -4.47
N LYS A 413 -17.59 34.33 -5.24
CA LYS A 413 -18.28 35.24 -6.16
C LYS A 413 -18.96 34.48 -7.31
N LEU A 414 -18.27 33.49 -7.88
CA LEU A 414 -18.76 32.72 -9.03
C LEU A 414 -19.80 31.66 -8.64
N THR A 415 -19.68 31.05 -7.46
CA THR A 415 -20.64 30.04 -6.98
C THR A 415 -21.80 30.63 -6.16
N GLY A 416 -21.87 31.96 -6.03
CA GLY A 416 -23.00 32.65 -5.39
C GLY A 416 -23.10 32.53 -3.87
N ASN A 417 -22.07 32.01 -3.18
CA ASN A 417 -22.10 31.85 -1.71
C ASN A 417 -22.20 33.19 -0.95
N TYR A 418 -21.74 34.31 -1.55
CA TYR A 418 -21.90 35.66 -0.97
C TYR A 418 -23.24 36.34 -1.28
N ALA A 419 -24.08 35.80 -2.17
CA ALA A 419 -25.30 36.48 -2.60
C ALA A 419 -26.48 36.34 -1.63
N ASN A 420 -26.40 35.46 -0.62
CA ASN A 420 -27.46 35.25 0.37
C ASN A 420 -26.97 35.18 1.85
N PRO A 421 -26.38 36.25 2.41
CA PRO A 421 -26.24 36.37 3.87
C PRO A 421 -27.59 36.61 4.59
N THR A 422 -28.68 36.79 3.85
CA THR A 422 -29.99 37.29 4.32
C THR A 422 -30.91 36.24 4.97
N LYS A 423 -30.44 35.01 5.22
CA LYS A 423 -31.07 34.11 6.21
C LYS A 423 -30.54 34.30 7.64
N ARG A 424 -29.80 35.38 7.91
CA ARG A 424 -29.79 36.00 9.24
C ARG A 424 -30.92 37.02 9.30
N ASN A 425 -31.87 36.77 10.21
CA ASN A 425 -33.10 37.53 10.41
C ASN A 425 -32.94 39.04 10.29
N GLY A 426 -33.69 39.65 9.35
CA GLY A 426 -34.15 41.03 9.40
C GLY A 426 -33.11 42.12 9.12
N ILE A 427 -33.08 42.60 7.88
CA ILE A 427 -33.10 44.03 7.46
C ILE A 427 -32.82 44.06 5.95
N LYS A 428 -33.80 44.55 5.16
CA LYS A 428 -33.75 44.66 3.70
C LYS A 428 -33.19 46.03 3.30
N PHE A 429 -31.89 46.18 3.05
CA PHE A 429 -31.38 47.36 2.35
C PHE A 429 -30.04 47.05 1.65
N GLY A 430 -30.08 46.85 0.33
CA GLY A 430 -28.88 46.73 -0.50
C GLY A 430 -29.22 46.51 -1.99
N PRO A 431 -28.62 47.27 -2.92
CA PRO A 431 -28.88 47.14 -4.35
C PRO A 431 -28.28 45.85 -4.93
N LYS A 432 -29.03 45.19 -5.81
CA LYS A 432 -28.63 43.93 -6.48
C LYS A 432 -27.52 44.22 -7.49
N SER A 433 -26.39 43.52 -7.37
CA SER A 433 -25.29 43.59 -8.36
C SER A 433 -25.59 42.69 -9.56
N HIS A 434 -25.51 43.26 -10.78
CA HIS A 434 -25.77 42.58 -12.06
C HIS A 434 -24.73 41.51 -12.46
N LEU A 435 -23.65 41.34 -11.70
CA LEU A 435 -22.58 40.36 -11.97
C LEU A 435 -22.81 39.01 -11.25
N SER A 436 -23.91 38.85 -10.51
CA SER A 436 -24.29 37.57 -9.91
C SER A 436 -25.04 36.73 -10.94
N LEU A 437 -24.37 35.75 -11.52
CA LEU A 437 -25.04 34.60 -12.15
C LEU A 437 -25.78 33.86 -11.02
N GLN A 438 -27.02 34.24 -10.77
CA GLN A 438 -27.83 33.71 -9.66
C GLN A 438 -28.28 32.28 -9.94
N ASN A 439 -27.39 31.31 -9.73
CA ASN A 439 -27.76 29.91 -9.54
C ASN A 439 -27.85 29.66 -8.02
N SER A 440 -29.05 29.79 -7.45
CA SER A 440 -29.29 29.63 -6.00
C SER A 440 -29.12 28.20 -5.48
N ASN A 441 -28.77 27.23 -6.35
CA ASN A 441 -28.71 25.80 -6.03
C ASN A 441 -27.30 25.21 -6.04
N SER A 442 -26.24 25.98 -6.33
CA SER A 442 -24.87 25.46 -6.27
C SER A 442 -24.38 25.43 -4.82
N ASN A 443 -24.36 24.23 -4.21
CA ASN A 443 -23.87 23.93 -2.85
C ASN A 443 -22.37 24.23 -2.64
N GLY A 444 -21.89 25.44 -2.91
CA GLY A 444 -20.47 25.81 -2.78
C GLY A 444 -19.53 25.00 -3.68
N ARG A 445 -20.01 24.55 -4.84
CA ARG A 445 -19.20 23.87 -5.86
C ARG A 445 -19.32 24.61 -7.20
N MET A 446 -18.22 24.63 -7.93
CA MET A 446 -18.05 25.30 -9.21
C MET A 446 -18.27 24.32 -10.35
N GLU A 447 -19.16 24.65 -11.28
CA GLU A 447 -19.39 23.91 -12.52
C GLU A 447 -18.41 24.34 -13.62
N PHE A 448 -18.34 23.59 -14.72
CA PHE A 448 -17.33 23.82 -15.76
C PHE A 448 -17.40 25.24 -16.37
N GLN A 449 -18.60 25.77 -16.60
CA GLN A 449 -18.77 27.14 -17.08
C GLN A 449 -18.20 28.18 -16.11
N GLN A 450 -18.46 28.01 -14.81
CA GLN A 450 -17.93 28.87 -13.76
C GLN A 450 -16.41 28.72 -13.65
N PHE A 451 -15.87 27.53 -13.91
CA PHE A 451 -14.43 27.27 -13.99
C PHE A 451 -13.77 28.02 -15.14
N LEU A 452 -14.32 27.99 -16.35
CA LEU A 452 -13.81 28.79 -17.47
C LEU A 452 -13.81 30.28 -17.15
N LYS A 453 -14.86 30.77 -16.48
CA LYS A 453 -14.94 32.16 -16.01
C LYS A 453 -13.92 32.47 -14.90
N ALA A 454 -13.63 31.50 -14.03
CA ALA A 454 -12.59 31.64 -13.03
C ALA A 454 -11.21 31.80 -13.70
N LEU A 455 -10.92 31.01 -14.74
CA LEU A 455 -9.71 31.16 -15.54
C LEU A 455 -9.63 32.54 -16.20
N GLU A 456 -10.76 33.12 -16.65
CA GLU A 456 -10.79 34.45 -17.29
C GLU A 456 -10.30 35.53 -16.31
N ILE A 457 -10.81 35.46 -15.08
CA ILE A 457 -10.44 36.40 -14.01
C ILE A 457 -9.01 36.16 -13.51
N VAL A 458 -8.57 34.90 -13.45
CA VAL A 458 -7.19 34.52 -13.12
C VAL A 458 -6.22 35.05 -14.18
N ALA A 459 -6.57 34.96 -15.46
CA ALA A 459 -5.74 35.45 -16.56
C ALA A 459 -5.52 36.96 -16.49
N MET A 460 -6.60 37.74 -16.32
CA MET A 460 -6.50 39.20 -16.15
C MET A 460 -5.63 39.63 -14.97
N LYS A 461 -5.67 38.88 -13.87
CA LYS A 461 -4.84 39.18 -12.69
C LYS A 461 -3.37 38.78 -12.88
N THR A 462 -3.12 37.73 -13.65
CA THR A 462 -1.76 37.20 -13.88
C THR A 462 -1.03 38.00 -14.96
N TYR A 463 -1.75 38.48 -15.98
CA TYR A 463 -1.21 39.24 -17.11
C TYR A 463 -1.95 40.59 -17.27
N PRO A 464 -1.74 41.56 -16.35
CA PRO A 464 -2.49 42.82 -16.36
C PRO A 464 -2.15 43.74 -17.53
N ASP A 465 -0.99 43.54 -18.17
CA ASP A 465 -0.51 44.37 -19.29
C ASP A 465 -0.90 43.82 -20.67
N CYS A 466 -1.57 42.66 -20.72
CA CYS A 466 -2.03 42.02 -21.94
C CYS A 466 -3.52 42.27 -22.17
N LEU A 467 -3.96 42.16 -23.43
CA LEU A 467 -5.39 42.07 -23.74
C LEU A 467 -5.99 40.79 -23.14
N LEU A 468 -7.29 40.79 -22.86
CA LEU A 468 -7.96 39.69 -22.16
C LEU A 468 -7.75 38.35 -22.89
N GLU A 469 -7.87 38.37 -24.21
CA GLU A 469 -7.72 37.22 -25.08
C GLU A 469 -6.31 36.64 -25.01
N GLU A 470 -5.29 37.51 -25.16
CA GLU A 470 -3.88 37.12 -25.08
C GLU A 470 -3.51 36.61 -23.68
N ALA A 471 -4.00 37.27 -22.63
CA ALA A 471 -3.82 36.86 -21.25
C ALA A 471 -4.43 35.48 -20.99
N TYR A 472 -5.63 35.23 -21.51
CA TYR A 472 -6.36 33.98 -21.31
C TYR A 472 -5.68 32.80 -22.01
N ILE A 473 -5.28 32.99 -23.27
CA ILE A 473 -4.55 31.97 -24.03
C ILE A 473 -3.18 31.72 -23.41
N SER A 474 -2.46 32.78 -23.00
CA SER A 474 -1.17 32.65 -22.31
C SER A 474 -1.30 31.88 -21.00
N LEU A 475 -2.37 32.10 -20.23
CA LEU A 475 -2.65 31.33 -19.01
C LEU A 475 -2.85 29.84 -19.33
N ILE A 476 -3.66 29.54 -20.35
CA ILE A 476 -3.99 28.17 -20.73
C ILE A 476 -2.73 27.43 -21.21
N GLU A 477 -2.00 27.99 -22.17
CA GLU A 477 -0.86 27.33 -22.81
C GLU A 477 0.34 27.19 -21.87
N ASN A 478 0.66 28.24 -21.11
CA ASN A 478 1.88 28.25 -20.30
C ASN A 478 1.72 27.62 -18.92
N HIS A 479 0.49 27.52 -18.40
CA HIS A 479 0.26 27.03 -17.04
C HIS A 479 -0.72 25.87 -17.00
N ILE A 480 -1.95 26.05 -17.48
CA ILE A 480 -3.01 25.06 -17.27
C ILE A 480 -2.72 23.77 -18.05
N LEU A 481 -2.33 23.86 -19.33
CA LEU A 481 -2.08 22.69 -20.17
C LEU A 481 -0.84 21.89 -19.77
N GLN A 482 0.09 22.48 -19.02
CA GLN A 482 1.22 21.73 -18.47
C GLN A 482 0.77 20.62 -17.52
N LEU A 483 -0.36 20.85 -16.81
CA LEU A 483 -0.97 19.85 -15.95
C LEU A 483 -1.33 18.58 -16.72
N GLU A 484 -1.76 18.65 -17.98
CA GLU A 484 -2.15 17.44 -18.73
C GLU A 484 -0.98 16.46 -18.87
N THR A 485 0.23 16.98 -19.12
CA THR A 485 1.46 16.21 -19.22
C THR A 485 1.81 15.54 -17.89
N ASP A 486 1.81 16.31 -16.81
CA ASP A 486 2.19 15.84 -15.46
C ASP A 486 1.18 14.84 -14.89
N TRP A 487 -0.08 14.95 -15.31
CA TRP A 487 -1.21 14.27 -14.69
C TRP A 487 -1.61 12.98 -15.39
N SER A 488 -1.22 12.83 -16.66
CA SER A 488 -1.38 11.59 -17.43
C SER A 488 -0.74 10.37 -16.75
N GLN A 489 0.29 10.58 -15.91
CA GLN A 489 1.05 9.49 -15.30
C GLN A 489 0.48 8.98 -13.98
N GLN A 490 -0.09 9.84 -13.12
CA GLN A 490 -0.40 9.47 -11.73
C GLN A 490 -1.87 9.10 -11.43
N ARG A 491 -2.83 9.48 -12.30
CA ARG A 491 -4.27 9.41 -11.92
C ARG A 491 -5.27 9.02 -12.98
N GLY A 492 -4.94 9.14 -14.26
CA GLY A 492 -5.75 8.55 -15.34
C GLY A 492 -5.94 7.04 -15.14
N ILE A 493 -4.94 6.39 -14.54
CA ILE A 493 -4.92 4.95 -14.23
C ILE A 493 -6.12 4.56 -13.34
N ASN A 494 -6.56 5.42 -12.43
CA ASN A 494 -7.66 5.06 -11.53
C ASN A 494 -9.03 5.07 -12.17
N SER A 495 -9.28 6.08 -13.00
CA SER A 495 -10.48 6.15 -13.83
C SER A 495 -10.48 5.02 -14.84
N LEU A 496 -9.32 4.71 -15.44
CA LEU A 496 -9.18 3.65 -16.43
C LEU A 496 -9.36 2.26 -15.81
N TYR A 497 -8.81 2.03 -14.62
CA TYR A 497 -8.98 0.80 -13.87
C TYR A 497 -10.46 0.57 -13.52
N VAL A 498 -11.12 1.59 -12.96
CA VAL A 498 -12.56 1.55 -12.69
C VAL A 498 -13.35 1.36 -13.98
N LYS A 499 -12.98 2.02 -15.07
CA LYS A 499 -13.64 1.84 -16.38
C LYS A 499 -13.49 0.41 -16.88
N THR A 500 -12.30 -0.18 -16.82
CA THR A 500 -12.04 -1.57 -17.21
C THR A 500 -12.86 -2.55 -16.36
N LEU A 501 -12.96 -2.28 -15.07
CA LEU A 501 -13.82 -3.01 -14.15
C LEU A 501 -15.31 -2.86 -14.49
N MET A 502 -15.77 -1.66 -14.85
CA MET A 502 -17.15 -1.42 -15.27
C MET A 502 -17.45 -2.05 -16.63
N ASP A 503 -16.50 -2.07 -17.55
CA ASP A 503 -16.61 -2.75 -18.83
C ASP A 503 -16.69 -4.27 -18.64
N MET A 504 -15.98 -4.83 -17.64
CA MET A 504 -16.17 -6.23 -17.24
C MET A 504 -17.60 -6.51 -16.75
N LEU A 505 -18.23 -5.58 -16.03
CA LEU A 505 -19.62 -5.75 -15.57
C LEU A 505 -20.64 -5.75 -16.72
N ARG A 506 -20.25 -5.28 -17.91
CA ARG A 506 -21.08 -5.30 -19.12
C ARG A 506 -21.01 -6.62 -19.89
N ASP A 507 -20.09 -7.51 -19.52
CA ASP A 507 -19.96 -8.84 -20.12
C ASP A 507 -21.20 -9.70 -19.83
N GLU A 508 -21.77 -10.33 -20.86
CA GLU A 508 -23.02 -11.09 -20.73
C GLU A 508 -22.90 -12.28 -19.76
N GLU A 509 -21.75 -12.97 -19.74
CA GLU A 509 -21.53 -14.08 -18.80
C GLU A 509 -21.40 -13.57 -17.37
N VAL A 510 -20.78 -12.39 -17.19
CA VAL A 510 -20.68 -11.71 -15.88
C VAL A 510 -22.05 -11.29 -15.38
N ILE A 511 -22.89 -10.65 -16.21
CA ILE A 511 -24.26 -10.29 -15.84
C ILE A 511 -25.05 -11.54 -15.44
N GLU A 512 -24.88 -12.63 -16.20
CA GLU A 512 -25.56 -13.88 -15.96
C GLU A 512 -25.20 -14.52 -14.60
N ILE A 513 -23.91 -14.56 -14.23
CA ILE A 513 -23.49 -15.06 -12.91
C ILE A 513 -23.93 -14.11 -11.80
N LEU A 514 -23.88 -12.80 -12.01
CA LEU A 514 -24.33 -11.82 -11.01
C LEU A 514 -25.81 -11.94 -10.70
N GLY A 515 -26.65 -12.33 -11.67
CA GLY A 515 -28.06 -12.67 -11.42
C GLY A 515 -28.26 -13.86 -10.48
N VAL A 516 -27.33 -14.83 -10.46
CA VAL A 516 -27.36 -15.94 -9.50
C VAL A 516 -26.79 -15.51 -8.15
N VAL A 517 -25.68 -14.77 -8.15
CA VAL A 517 -25.06 -14.24 -6.94
C VAL A 517 -26.02 -13.33 -6.18
N HIS A 518 -26.75 -12.47 -6.87
CA HIS A 518 -27.77 -11.59 -6.29
C HIS A 518 -28.81 -12.36 -5.49
N LYS A 519 -29.41 -13.40 -6.09
CA LYS A 519 -30.40 -14.25 -5.41
C LYS A 519 -29.85 -14.93 -4.17
N VAL A 520 -28.60 -15.38 -4.24
CA VAL A 520 -27.90 -16.05 -3.12
C VAL A 520 -27.54 -15.05 -2.02
N MET A 521 -27.09 -13.87 -2.39
CA MET A 521 -26.55 -12.86 -1.47
C MET A 521 -27.62 -11.99 -0.83
N LEU A 522 -28.83 -11.93 -1.39
CA LEU A 522 -29.91 -11.08 -0.91
C LEU A 522 -30.21 -11.22 0.60
N PRO A 523 -30.29 -12.44 1.20
CA PRO A 523 -30.53 -12.57 2.64
C PRO A 523 -29.40 -11.97 3.49
N TYR A 524 -28.17 -12.03 2.99
CA TYR A 524 -27.00 -11.45 3.67
C TYR A 524 -27.01 -9.93 3.51
N TYR A 525 -27.27 -9.41 2.31
CA TYR A 525 -27.43 -7.97 2.07
C TYR A 525 -28.46 -7.36 3.02
N ASN A 526 -29.66 -7.95 3.11
CA ASN A 526 -30.75 -7.46 3.96
C ASN A 526 -30.41 -7.43 5.45
N PHE A 527 -29.44 -8.25 5.91
CA PHE A 527 -28.99 -8.22 7.29
C PHE A 527 -28.11 -7.01 7.62
N TYR A 528 -27.32 -6.55 6.64
CA TYR A 528 -26.43 -5.41 6.81
C TYR A 528 -27.07 -4.09 6.34
N ALA A 529 -28.04 -4.15 5.42
CA ALA A 529 -28.76 -2.99 4.93
C ALA A 529 -29.68 -2.38 6.00
N ASP A 530 -29.99 -1.11 5.83
CA ASP A 530 -30.95 -0.40 6.66
C ASP A 530 -32.41 -0.81 6.34
N THR A 531 -33.37 -0.26 7.09
CA THR A 531 -34.79 -0.55 6.89
C THR A 531 -35.36 -0.05 5.56
N ARG A 532 -34.63 0.83 4.85
CA ARG A 532 -34.98 1.31 3.51
C ARG A 532 -34.41 0.40 2.41
N GLY A 533 -33.61 -0.60 2.78
CA GLY A 533 -32.96 -1.50 1.83
C GLY A 533 -31.66 -0.94 1.25
N TYR A 534 -31.03 0.03 1.90
CA TYR A 534 -29.77 0.64 1.47
C TYR A 534 -28.61 0.29 2.42
N MET A 535 -27.41 0.19 1.87
CA MET A 535 -26.19 -0.10 2.62
C MET A 535 -25.22 1.08 2.55
N ASN A 536 -24.83 1.62 3.71
CA ASN A 536 -23.75 2.62 3.80
C ASN A 536 -22.38 1.94 3.93
N PHE A 537 -21.30 2.71 3.82
CA PHE A 537 -19.94 2.14 3.88
C PHE A 537 -19.64 1.43 5.19
N THR A 538 -20.15 1.91 6.33
CA THR A 538 -19.93 1.27 7.63
C THR A 538 -20.53 -0.13 7.67
N ALA A 539 -21.75 -0.29 7.14
CA ALA A 539 -22.40 -1.59 7.02
C ALA A 539 -21.67 -2.50 6.00
N PHE A 540 -21.24 -1.95 4.87
CA PHE A 540 -20.47 -2.68 3.86
C PHE A 540 -19.11 -3.16 4.38
N ALA A 541 -18.37 -2.32 5.10
CA ALA A 541 -17.10 -2.67 5.72
C ALA A 541 -17.29 -3.74 6.82
N ARG A 542 -18.41 -3.69 7.56
CA ARG A 542 -18.76 -4.74 8.52
C ARG A 542 -19.04 -6.07 7.82
N PHE A 543 -19.81 -6.07 6.73
CA PHE A 543 -20.01 -7.25 5.88
C PHE A 543 -18.66 -7.81 5.43
N ALA A 544 -17.78 -6.97 4.87
CA ALA A 544 -16.48 -7.40 4.37
C ALA A 544 -15.60 -8.01 5.49
N LYS A 545 -15.68 -7.49 6.71
CA LYS A 545 -14.99 -8.04 7.89
C LYS A 545 -15.56 -9.40 8.31
N ASP A 546 -16.88 -9.49 8.47
CA ASP A 546 -17.56 -10.71 8.93
C ASP A 546 -17.37 -11.88 7.95
N PHE A 547 -17.21 -11.57 6.66
CA PHE A 547 -16.97 -12.53 5.59
C PHE A 547 -15.49 -12.77 5.26
N GLU A 548 -14.57 -12.24 6.08
CA GLU A 548 -13.11 -12.40 5.87
C GLU A 548 -12.66 -11.92 4.47
N LEU A 549 -13.36 -10.93 3.89
CA LEU A 549 -12.86 -10.20 2.73
C LEU A 549 -11.79 -9.20 3.16
N PHE A 550 -12.03 -8.53 4.29
CA PHE A 550 -11.11 -7.58 4.90
C PHE A 550 -10.66 -8.09 6.28
N PRO A 551 -9.35 -8.06 6.62
CA PRO A 551 -8.22 -7.55 5.81
C PRO A 551 -7.59 -8.61 4.88
N ASP A 552 -8.14 -9.82 4.81
CA ASP A 552 -7.44 -10.98 4.24
C ASP A 552 -7.32 -10.97 2.71
N LEU A 553 -8.35 -10.49 1.99
CA LEU A 553 -8.40 -10.52 0.53
C LEU A 553 -8.24 -9.15 -0.11
N ILE A 554 -8.70 -8.10 0.59
CA ILE A 554 -8.72 -6.73 0.09
C ILE A 554 -8.53 -5.72 1.22
N SER A 555 -7.77 -4.66 0.96
CA SER A 555 -7.55 -3.57 1.92
C SER A 555 -8.79 -2.68 2.07
N LYS A 556 -8.89 -2.01 3.23
CA LYS A 556 -10.00 -1.08 3.50
C LYS A 556 -10.05 0.09 2.51
N ALA A 557 -8.88 0.57 2.05
CA ALA A 557 -8.79 1.66 1.09
C ALA A 557 -9.42 1.28 -0.26
N LYS A 558 -9.18 0.05 -0.75
CA LYS A 558 -9.80 -0.45 -1.97
C LYS A 558 -11.30 -0.68 -1.81
N LEU A 559 -11.76 -1.21 -0.67
CA LEU A 559 -13.20 -1.31 -0.38
C LEU A 559 -13.89 0.05 -0.39
N LEU A 560 -13.28 1.06 0.24
CA LEU A 560 -13.78 2.44 0.26
C LEU A 560 -13.94 2.98 -1.16
N ARG A 561 -12.93 2.73 -2.00
CA ARG A 561 -12.92 3.12 -3.41
C ARG A 561 -14.04 2.45 -4.20
N TYR A 562 -14.23 1.13 -4.09
CA TYR A 562 -15.31 0.42 -4.78
C TYR A 562 -16.68 0.89 -4.33
N PHE A 563 -16.88 1.02 -3.03
CA PHE A 563 -18.15 1.49 -2.47
C PHE A 563 -18.52 2.88 -3.00
N TYR A 564 -17.63 3.86 -2.90
CA TYR A 564 -17.94 5.23 -3.33
C TYR A 564 -18.03 5.38 -4.84
N THR A 565 -17.34 4.51 -5.59
CA THR A 565 -17.50 4.42 -7.03
C THR A 565 -18.93 4.03 -7.39
N LEU A 566 -19.42 2.94 -6.81
CA LEU A 566 -20.76 2.44 -7.10
C LEU A 566 -21.86 3.36 -6.57
N ALA A 567 -21.71 3.90 -5.36
CA ALA A 567 -22.65 4.88 -4.79
C ALA A 567 -22.76 6.15 -5.65
N GLY A 568 -21.65 6.61 -6.25
CA GLY A 568 -21.69 7.78 -7.13
C GLY A 568 -22.41 7.51 -8.45
N ILE A 569 -22.31 6.31 -9.01
CA ILE A 569 -23.06 5.90 -10.20
C ILE A 569 -24.56 5.89 -9.90
N TYR A 570 -24.96 5.32 -8.76
CA TYR A 570 -26.36 5.29 -8.31
C TYR A 570 -27.00 6.69 -8.24
N ALA A 571 -26.26 7.63 -7.64
CA ALA A 571 -26.71 9.00 -7.49
C ALA A 571 -26.95 9.70 -8.84
N GLN A 572 -26.30 9.24 -9.91
CA GLN A 572 -26.49 9.76 -11.27
C GLN A 572 -27.69 9.11 -11.97
N THR A 573 -27.98 7.82 -11.71
CA THR A 573 -29.01 7.06 -12.43
C THR A 573 -30.43 7.23 -11.88
N GLU A 574 -30.62 7.31 -10.55
CA GLU A 574 -31.97 7.30 -9.96
C GLU A 574 -32.61 8.69 -9.80
N HIS A 575 -31.86 9.77 -9.95
CA HIS A 575 -32.38 11.14 -9.74
C HIS A 575 -32.20 12.13 -10.91
N PRO A 576 -32.43 11.76 -12.18
CA PRO A 576 -32.49 12.76 -13.25
C PRO A 576 -33.74 13.66 -13.14
N GLU A 577 -34.89 13.13 -12.68
CA GLU A 577 -36.17 13.87 -12.72
C GLU A 577 -36.46 14.71 -11.46
N ALA A 578 -35.88 14.36 -10.31
CA ALA A 578 -36.11 15.08 -9.05
C ALA A 578 -35.41 16.46 -8.98
N GLN A 579 -34.50 16.76 -9.91
CA GLN A 579 -33.86 18.07 -9.99
C GLN A 579 -34.77 19.17 -10.58
N GLY A 580 -35.94 18.81 -11.15
CA GLY A 580 -36.87 19.76 -11.76
C GLY A 580 -37.96 20.34 -10.83
N SER A 581 -38.16 19.81 -9.61
CA SER A 581 -39.29 20.20 -8.75
C SER A 581 -38.86 20.47 -7.30
N VAL A 582 -38.20 21.61 -7.08
CA VAL A 582 -37.74 22.04 -5.74
C VAL A 582 -38.71 23.08 -5.17
N ASN A 583 -39.79 22.65 -4.53
CA ASN A 583 -40.66 23.53 -3.73
C ASN A 583 -41.16 22.92 -2.41
N SER A 584 -40.57 21.83 -1.92
CA SER A 584 -40.95 21.24 -0.62
C SER A 584 -39.74 21.00 0.27
N ALA A 585 -39.17 22.10 0.78
CA ALA A 585 -38.14 22.08 1.82
C ALA A 585 -38.76 22.57 3.13
N ALA A 586 -39.26 21.65 3.95
CA ALA A 586 -39.50 21.91 5.37
C ALA A 586 -39.35 20.61 6.17
N ASN A 587 -38.38 20.61 7.07
CA ASN A 587 -38.19 19.70 8.20
C ASN A 587 -37.73 18.27 7.89
N ASP A 588 -36.41 18.05 7.87
CA ASP A 588 -35.87 16.96 8.69
C ASP A 588 -34.48 17.33 9.21
N TRP A 589 -34.35 17.37 10.55
CA TRP A 589 -33.11 17.58 11.26
C TRP A 589 -32.40 16.23 11.40
N ARG A 590 -31.41 15.94 10.55
CA ARG A 590 -30.52 14.77 10.69
C ARG A 590 -29.06 15.20 10.69
N ALA A 591 -28.22 14.38 11.32
CA ALA A 591 -26.84 14.69 11.67
C ALA A 591 -25.94 15.04 10.46
N PRO A 592 -24.89 15.88 10.64
CA PRO A 592 -24.24 16.59 9.54
C PRO A 592 -23.25 15.81 8.66
N GLU A 593 -23.08 14.49 8.85
CA GLU A 593 -22.02 13.72 8.18
C GLU A 593 -22.50 12.53 7.34
N GLN A 594 -23.82 12.25 7.30
CA GLN A 594 -24.40 11.34 6.33
C GLN A 594 -25.19 12.16 5.31
N THR A 595 -24.54 12.56 4.21
CA THR A 595 -25.33 12.91 3.04
C THR A 595 -26.01 11.63 2.58
N GLU A 596 -27.35 11.61 2.51
CA GLU A 596 -28.16 10.46 2.05
C GLU A 596 -27.75 9.90 0.66
N VAL A 597 -26.79 10.54 0.00
CA VAL A 597 -26.21 10.24 -1.31
C VAL A 597 -25.16 9.11 -1.27
N GLU A 598 -24.63 8.75 -0.10
CA GLU A 598 -23.52 7.77 0.01
C GLU A 598 -23.98 6.35 0.40
N VAL A 599 -24.94 5.82 -0.34
CA VAL A 599 -25.46 4.45 -0.15
C VAL A 599 -25.40 3.64 -1.44
N ILE A 600 -25.34 2.32 -1.29
CA ILE A 600 -25.50 1.36 -2.39
C ILE A 600 -26.76 0.52 -2.16
N ASP A 601 -27.40 0.09 -3.24
CA ASP A 601 -28.51 -0.84 -3.20
C ASP A 601 -28.04 -2.30 -3.31
N GLN A 602 -28.99 -3.24 -3.38
CA GLN A 602 -28.70 -4.67 -3.53
C GLN A 602 -27.98 -5.03 -4.84
N HIS A 603 -28.14 -4.26 -5.91
CA HIS A 603 -27.54 -4.53 -7.22
C HIS A 603 -26.08 -4.10 -7.22
N LEU A 604 -25.83 -2.87 -6.78
CA LEU A 604 -24.49 -2.30 -6.62
C LEU A 604 -23.68 -3.05 -5.57
N PHE A 605 -24.32 -3.59 -4.53
CA PHE A 605 -23.65 -4.50 -3.61
C PHE A 605 -23.08 -5.73 -4.32
N VAL A 606 -23.84 -6.36 -5.22
CA VAL A 606 -23.38 -7.55 -5.96
C VAL A 606 -22.29 -7.17 -6.97
N GLU A 607 -22.41 -6.01 -7.61
CA GLU A 607 -21.34 -5.47 -8.45
C GLU A 607 -20.06 -5.22 -7.66
N SER A 608 -20.16 -4.72 -6.42
CA SER A 608 -18.99 -4.53 -5.55
C SER A 608 -18.26 -5.85 -5.26
N LEU A 609 -18.99 -6.97 -5.13
CA LEU A 609 -18.38 -8.30 -4.99
C LEU A 609 -17.67 -8.73 -6.27
N ALA A 610 -18.21 -8.40 -7.44
CA ALA A 610 -17.54 -8.64 -8.71
C ALA A 610 -16.23 -7.84 -8.84
N LEU A 611 -16.23 -6.57 -8.39
CA LEU A 611 -15.02 -5.74 -8.36
C LEU A 611 -13.97 -6.31 -7.41
N ILE A 612 -14.39 -6.79 -6.23
CA ILE A 612 -13.49 -7.48 -5.28
C ILE A 612 -12.93 -8.76 -5.92
N ALA A 613 -13.77 -9.54 -6.61
CA ALA A 613 -13.35 -10.76 -7.28
C ALA A 613 -12.34 -10.49 -8.40
N ALA A 614 -12.55 -9.43 -9.18
CA ALA A 614 -11.64 -8.99 -10.24
C ALA A 614 -10.23 -8.72 -9.70
N ASP A 615 -10.14 -8.16 -8.51
CA ASP A 615 -8.89 -7.81 -7.82
C ASP A 615 -8.14 -9.01 -7.22
N LEU A 616 -8.76 -10.20 -7.15
CA LEU A 616 -8.13 -11.39 -6.59
C LEU A 616 -7.10 -11.98 -7.57
N SER A 617 -5.83 -12.00 -7.16
CA SER A 617 -4.71 -12.50 -7.97
C SER A 617 -4.40 -14.00 -7.80
N TYR A 618 -5.17 -14.75 -7.02
CA TYR A 618 -4.88 -16.17 -6.72
C TYR A 618 -4.90 -17.10 -7.93
N VAL A 619 -5.71 -16.80 -8.95
CA VAL A 619 -5.87 -17.65 -10.13
C VAL A 619 -5.32 -16.93 -11.35
N LYS A 620 -4.04 -17.20 -11.66
CA LYS A 620 -3.40 -16.71 -12.88
C LYS A 620 -4.25 -17.13 -14.08
N ASN A 621 -4.61 -16.17 -14.93
CA ASN A 621 -5.42 -16.36 -16.14
C ASN A 621 -6.88 -16.82 -15.91
N ALA A 622 -7.46 -16.60 -14.72
CA ALA A 622 -8.89 -16.84 -14.54
C ALA A 622 -9.75 -15.80 -15.26
N THR A 623 -10.85 -16.28 -15.86
CA THR A 623 -11.92 -15.42 -16.38
C THR A 623 -12.64 -14.69 -15.24
N ALA A 624 -13.35 -13.60 -15.55
CA ALA A 624 -14.13 -12.86 -14.56
C ALA A 624 -15.13 -13.75 -13.80
N VAL A 625 -15.87 -14.60 -14.54
CA VAL A 625 -16.81 -15.58 -13.97
C VAL A 625 -16.12 -16.56 -13.01
N GLN A 626 -14.93 -17.06 -13.35
CA GLN A 626 -14.14 -17.94 -12.48
C GLN A 626 -13.72 -17.25 -11.18
N ARG A 627 -13.31 -15.99 -11.26
CA ARG A 627 -12.95 -15.19 -10.08
C ARG A 627 -14.17 -14.96 -9.18
N ILE A 628 -15.32 -14.63 -9.76
CA ILE A 628 -16.59 -14.48 -9.02
C ILE A 628 -16.96 -15.80 -8.33
N CYS A 629 -16.91 -16.94 -9.04
CA CYS A 629 -17.18 -18.25 -8.45
C CYS A 629 -16.24 -18.58 -7.29
N SER A 630 -14.94 -18.26 -7.43
CA SER A 630 -13.93 -18.48 -6.40
C SER A 630 -14.17 -17.61 -5.16
N LEU A 631 -14.50 -16.32 -5.37
CA LEU A 631 -14.88 -15.41 -4.28
C LEU A 631 -16.11 -15.94 -3.54
N MET A 632 -17.14 -16.37 -4.26
CA MET A 632 -18.35 -16.90 -3.64
C MET A 632 -18.04 -18.14 -2.80
N GLU A 633 -17.23 -19.08 -3.31
CA GLU A 633 -16.79 -20.26 -2.55
C GLU A 633 -16.09 -19.84 -1.25
N ARG A 634 -15.23 -18.82 -1.31
CA ARG A 634 -14.55 -18.27 -0.13
C ARG A 634 -15.53 -17.65 0.87
N LEU A 635 -16.47 -16.83 0.40
CA LEU A 635 -17.52 -16.24 1.24
C LEU A 635 -18.32 -17.31 1.99
N SER A 636 -18.64 -18.43 1.33
CA SER A 636 -19.39 -19.54 1.95
C SER A 636 -18.62 -20.28 3.06
N GLN A 637 -17.29 -20.16 3.08
CA GLN A 637 -16.40 -20.80 4.06
C GLN A 637 -16.05 -19.89 5.24
N SER A 638 -16.39 -18.60 5.16
CA SER A 638 -16.10 -17.59 6.19
C SER A 638 -17.02 -17.72 7.42
N GLN A 639 -16.80 -16.87 8.44
CA GLN A 639 -17.70 -16.75 9.59
C GLN A 639 -19.04 -16.07 9.28
N GLY A 640 -19.13 -15.31 8.19
CA GLY A 640 -20.30 -14.50 7.83
C GLY A 640 -21.62 -15.29 7.86
N PRO A 641 -21.71 -16.46 7.21
CA PRO A 641 -22.91 -17.31 7.26
C PRO A 641 -23.30 -17.76 8.67
N ILE A 642 -22.31 -18.01 9.53
CA ILE A 642 -22.54 -18.44 10.93
C ILE A 642 -23.06 -17.26 11.76
N ILE A 643 -22.44 -16.08 11.62
CA ILE A 643 -22.84 -14.84 12.32
C ILE A 643 -24.30 -14.52 12.02
N LEU A 644 -24.70 -14.61 10.75
CA LEU A 644 -26.08 -14.40 10.33
C LEU A 644 -27.03 -15.44 10.94
N GLY A 645 -26.64 -16.72 10.89
CA GLY A 645 -27.43 -17.82 11.44
C GLY A 645 -27.67 -17.70 12.96
N ILE A 646 -26.68 -17.19 13.71
CA ILE A 646 -26.82 -16.93 15.15
C ILE A 646 -27.74 -15.73 15.39
N SER A 647 -27.56 -14.65 14.62
CA SER A 647 -28.29 -13.39 14.81
C SER A 647 -29.78 -13.47 14.45
N ALA A 648 -30.16 -14.35 13.52
CA ALA A 648 -31.55 -14.56 13.13
C ALA A 648 -32.41 -15.26 14.21
N GLY A 649 -31.79 -15.90 15.20
CA GLY A 649 -32.47 -16.60 16.29
C GLY A 649 -33.32 -17.80 15.84
N ASN A 650 -33.82 -18.58 16.81
CA ASN A 650 -34.77 -19.69 16.56
C ASN A 650 -36.14 -19.22 16.03
N SER A 651 -36.36 -17.90 15.91
CA SER A 651 -37.63 -17.28 15.55
C SER A 651 -37.89 -17.15 14.05
N GLN A 652 -36.91 -17.41 13.19
CA GLN A 652 -37.05 -17.36 11.73
C GLN A 652 -36.85 -18.76 11.12
N PRO A 653 -37.91 -19.58 11.02
CA PRO A 653 -37.83 -20.93 10.43
C PRO A 653 -37.45 -20.92 8.93
N THR A 654 -37.47 -19.75 8.29
CA THR A 654 -37.17 -19.53 6.88
C THR A 654 -35.69 -19.32 6.56
N PHE A 655 -34.84 -19.04 7.55
CA PHE A 655 -33.38 -19.10 7.36
C PHE A 655 -32.90 -20.56 7.45
N GLN A 656 -33.49 -21.44 6.62
CA GLN A 656 -32.83 -22.70 6.27
C GLN A 656 -31.46 -22.32 5.71
N LYS A 657 -30.40 -23.02 6.17
CA LYS A 657 -29.02 -22.87 5.69
C LYS A 657 -28.99 -22.86 4.16
N SER A 658 -29.15 -21.69 3.57
CA SER A 658 -29.14 -21.52 2.13
C SER A 658 -27.68 -21.70 1.75
N ASP A 659 -27.40 -22.85 1.15
CA ASP A 659 -26.07 -23.12 0.62
C ASP A 659 -25.79 -22.11 -0.48
N MET A 660 -24.95 -21.13 -0.17
CA MET A 660 -24.58 -20.04 -1.09
C MET A 660 -24.07 -20.58 -2.43
N ILE A 661 -23.44 -21.75 -2.42
CA ILE A 661 -22.72 -22.29 -3.56
C ILE A 661 -23.61 -23.21 -4.39
N LYS A 662 -24.66 -23.80 -3.82
CA LYS A 662 -25.49 -24.78 -4.53
C LYS A 662 -26.08 -24.23 -5.83
N PRO A 663 -26.72 -23.03 -5.88
CA PRO A 663 -27.24 -22.49 -7.13
C PRO A 663 -26.14 -22.18 -8.16
N ILE A 664 -24.97 -21.73 -7.67
CA ILE A 664 -23.83 -21.39 -8.52
C ILE A 664 -23.20 -22.66 -9.12
N LYS A 665 -23.02 -23.71 -8.32
CA LYS A 665 -22.53 -25.04 -8.76
C LYS A 665 -23.46 -25.71 -9.77
N GLN A 666 -24.76 -25.54 -9.62
CA GLN A 666 -25.74 -26.08 -10.57
C GLN A 666 -25.60 -25.43 -11.95
N LYS A 667 -25.31 -24.12 -11.98
CA LYS A 667 -25.20 -23.37 -13.23
C LYS A 667 -23.81 -23.46 -13.87
N TYR A 668 -22.75 -23.44 -13.05
CA TYR A 668 -21.35 -23.46 -13.51
C TYR A 668 -20.57 -24.66 -12.94
N PRO A 669 -20.99 -25.91 -13.20
CA PRO A 669 -20.38 -27.10 -12.58
C PRO A 669 -18.89 -27.23 -12.92
N ASN A 670 -18.49 -26.82 -14.12
CA ASN A 670 -17.10 -26.89 -14.60
C ASN A 670 -16.15 -25.98 -13.80
N MET A 671 -16.66 -24.90 -13.19
CA MET A 671 -15.83 -23.98 -12.40
C MET A 671 -15.53 -24.51 -11.00
N PHE A 672 -16.36 -25.43 -10.48
CA PHE A 672 -16.16 -26.09 -9.18
C PHE A 672 -15.68 -27.52 -9.30
N ALA A 673 -15.64 -28.07 -10.52
CA ALA A 673 -14.90 -29.28 -10.80
C ALA A 673 -13.43 -28.93 -10.55
N ARG A 674 -12.96 -29.13 -9.30
CA ARG A 674 -11.53 -29.11 -8.99
C ARG A 674 -10.89 -29.86 -10.13
N ALA A 675 -10.07 -29.19 -10.94
CA ALA A 675 -9.20 -29.86 -11.87
C ALA A 675 -8.59 -30.96 -11.03
N ARG A 676 -8.98 -32.22 -11.27
CA ARG A 676 -8.38 -33.34 -10.57
C ARG A 676 -6.92 -33.12 -10.91
N SER A 677 -6.14 -32.64 -9.94
CA SER A 677 -4.71 -32.46 -10.13
C SER A 677 -4.29 -33.75 -10.80
N PRO A 678 -3.73 -33.72 -12.03
CA PRO A 678 -3.38 -34.96 -12.72
C PRO A 678 -2.71 -35.80 -11.66
N SER A 679 -3.32 -36.95 -11.35
CA SER A 679 -2.87 -37.79 -10.24
C SER A 679 -1.37 -37.86 -10.41
N LYS A 680 -0.60 -37.37 -9.41
CA LYS A 680 0.86 -37.46 -9.47
C LYS A 680 1.16 -38.87 -9.99
N PRO A 681 1.85 -39.01 -11.13
CA PRO A 681 2.03 -40.31 -11.75
C PRO A 681 2.51 -41.23 -10.65
N SER A 682 1.81 -42.35 -10.49
CA SER A 682 2.18 -43.30 -9.45
C SER A 682 3.65 -43.66 -9.68
N PHE A 683 4.39 -43.94 -8.61
CA PHE A 683 5.78 -44.35 -8.73
C PHE A 683 5.95 -45.53 -9.73
N SER A 684 4.91 -46.36 -9.86
CA SER A 684 4.77 -47.41 -10.87
C SER A 684 4.65 -46.93 -12.32
N GLU A 685 3.99 -45.79 -12.59
CA GLU A 685 3.91 -45.17 -13.93
C GLU A 685 5.18 -44.37 -14.28
N LEU A 686 5.96 -43.96 -13.29
CA LEU A 686 7.27 -43.32 -13.49
C LEU A 686 8.41 -44.33 -13.75
N MET A 687 8.15 -45.62 -13.54
CA MET A 687 9.13 -46.70 -13.65
C MET A 687 8.81 -47.70 -14.78
N SER A 688 7.78 -47.42 -15.58
CA SER A 688 7.42 -48.12 -16.82
C SER A 688 7.71 -47.24 -18.01
#